data_AF-A0A2N3Y5P7-F1
#
_entry.id   AF-A0A2N3Y5P7-F1
#
_cell.length_a   1.000
_cell.length_b   1.000
_cell.length_c   1.000
_cell.angle_alpha   90.00
_cell.angle_beta   90.00
_cell.angle_gamma   90.00
#
_symmetry.space_group_name_H-M   'P 1'
#
loop_
_entity.id
_entity.type
_entity.pdbx_description
1 polymer ?
#
loop_
_entity_poly.entity_id
_entity_poly.type
_entity_poly.pdbx_seq_one_letter_code
_entity_poly.pdbx_strand_id
1 'polypeptide(L)'
;MTGDHVVTTVDGCRLAVTVVAADGPGPVVLLRTPYGRHRLLGEAQGWARRGFTCVVGDVRGRFGSTGEFLPYVHEPADGAAVVDWVADQDFGGGPLLAAGASYGAYCAVTAALARPDVVRGVLASVPALGFGETAREPGGAARLACRVGWWAEHGGTSEPRAPQHDLSLLTQLPVVGLVERALGTTPPGWGEMWTAPRRDERLWNRLRELRMPLLAVGGLHDPFASHTVELAEAWGGPTRLVLGPWGHDLDSREPGAALGGQRIGSVYAQWAREVCSDGFGGDAGVIAVDSHGRWRSLDHRRTRLPCVVSDAAFVADPSDPFRSDVRFSEREDRALVRTDPLGAGEIAGRVTVALDAEADSVDADWVVRIALQNGDRLVPLTHAIGRYAHVPGRRREVVITTPPIGVLVAAGARLVVEVAGHHWPAHARNPHTGGDPVTATELLPGARHVHAAHLDVPWRGPGTAVVTPSALLDPPRPDQEVASMPATPTMPVESLIDPVTGIVRRLVDVAPVNGAPPRYTGVTAEIADARRLGAWPADRVSLGTTFGDPGGARTAALGEAVERYCGNRVAPGLLRAAAADLRGERMFGPGDLPFFAPWQHEAPRWPYRPFTDDLAVEWVKGTEDDEPCWLPASWVHLNYHSGERRREHRLHHLNYAGIATGTDERDAFRRGLLELLERDALELWWHLGGPSRGIDIDSVPGLAAEVAGSRLRVHLVELPTEHPAACVAAVVVDPVTGIVGGGGAARFDPVEACTKAVLEAVHTWVFTLGLVDPGGWVFEAIRAGILAEGLYLPFREDRRYLDDSGTSFGRVRDLGAQVQVWLDERVQERLLPRFTRPEQVIGVDELPRGDLDSLLSSLRRSGCRIAHYDLTTSDVAHTPLRVVRVCATGLVPNAPAAFRYWGLPRWREVIQERGWASDADPLGGPAGLVIEPPPFL
;
A
#
# COMPACT_ATOMS: atom_id res chain seq x y z
N MET A 1 -18.08 5.49 -31.74
CA MET A 1 -18.45 4.14 -31.28
C MET A 1 -18.36 3.96 -29.77
N THR A 2 -17.57 4.75 -29.05
CA THR A 2 -17.56 4.75 -27.57
C THR A 2 -18.95 5.02 -27.00
N GLY A 3 -19.36 4.23 -26.01
CA GLY A 3 -20.64 4.37 -25.34
C GLY A 3 -21.25 3.05 -24.91
N ASP A 4 -22.44 3.12 -24.33
CA ASP A 4 -23.22 1.97 -23.91
C ASP A 4 -24.06 1.42 -25.07
N HIS A 5 -24.05 0.10 -25.21
CA HIS A 5 -24.75 -0.66 -26.23
C HIS A 5 -25.47 -1.84 -25.58
N VAL A 6 -26.34 -2.47 -26.37
CA VAL A 6 -27.09 -3.64 -25.94
C VAL A 6 -26.96 -4.75 -26.97
N VAL A 7 -26.51 -5.92 -26.54
CA VAL A 7 -26.48 -7.14 -27.36
C VAL A 7 -27.71 -7.97 -27.03
N THR A 8 -28.49 -8.34 -28.05
CA THR A 8 -29.66 -9.21 -27.85
C THR A 8 -29.29 -10.63 -28.21
N THR A 9 -29.43 -11.53 -27.23
CA THR A 9 -29.21 -12.97 -27.38
C THR A 9 -30.38 -13.63 -28.12
N VAL A 10 -30.17 -14.86 -28.61
CA VAL A 10 -31.18 -15.61 -29.40
C VAL A 10 -32.49 -15.81 -28.62
N ASP A 11 -32.39 -15.98 -27.30
CA ASP A 11 -33.55 -16.15 -26.41
C ASP A 11 -34.13 -14.81 -25.91
N GLY A 12 -33.70 -13.68 -26.47
CA GLY A 12 -34.27 -12.35 -26.23
C GLY A 12 -33.72 -11.61 -25.02
N CYS A 13 -32.74 -12.16 -24.29
CA CYS A 13 -32.07 -11.44 -23.22
C CYS A 13 -31.18 -10.34 -23.79
N ARG A 14 -31.28 -9.15 -23.18
CA ARG A 14 -30.50 -7.95 -23.49
C ARG A 14 -29.30 -7.86 -22.54
N LEU A 15 -28.10 -7.99 -23.09
CA LEU A 15 -26.83 -7.86 -22.38
C LEU A 15 -26.30 -6.44 -22.54
N ALA A 16 -26.03 -5.75 -21.44
CA ALA A 16 -25.45 -4.42 -21.46
C ALA A 16 -23.93 -4.51 -21.67
N VAL A 17 -23.46 -3.78 -22.68
CA VAL A 17 -22.03 -3.69 -22.99
C VAL A 17 -21.61 -2.23 -23.12
N THR A 18 -20.40 -1.90 -22.70
CA THR A 18 -19.80 -0.58 -22.91
C THR A 18 -18.59 -0.75 -23.82
N VAL A 19 -18.55 0.03 -24.90
CA VAL A 19 -17.42 0.09 -25.81
C VAL A 19 -16.54 1.27 -25.43
N VAL A 20 -15.25 1.01 -25.24
CA VAL A 20 -14.20 2.02 -25.07
C VAL A 20 -13.27 1.91 -26.28
N ALA A 21 -13.47 2.80 -27.25
CA ALA A 21 -12.72 2.78 -28.50
C ALA A 21 -11.28 3.26 -28.32
N ALA A 22 -10.35 2.65 -29.07
CA ALA A 22 -9.01 3.20 -29.28
C ALA A 22 -9.02 4.32 -30.34
N ASP A 23 -7.94 5.10 -30.42
CA ASP A 23 -7.82 6.25 -31.34
C ASP A 23 -7.70 5.86 -32.83
N GLY A 24 -7.60 4.57 -33.16
CA GLY A 24 -7.48 4.06 -34.52
C GLY A 24 -7.95 2.61 -34.67
N PRO A 25 -8.02 2.09 -35.92
CA PRO A 25 -8.40 0.71 -36.18
C PRO A 25 -7.39 -0.24 -35.54
N GLY A 26 -7.88 -1.30 -34.89
CA GLY A 26 -7.01 -2.16 -34.10
C GLY A 26 -7.72 -3.38 -33.51
N PRO A 27 -6.97 -4.25 -32.83
CA PRO A 27 -7.51 -5.42 -32.15
C PRO A 27 -8.54 -5.04 -31.09
N VAL A 28 -9.44 -5.98 -30.80
CA VAL A 28 -10.51 -5.82 -29.80
C VAL A 28 -10.24 -6.72 -28.61
N VAL A 29 -10.43 -6.22 -27.39
CA VAL A 29 -10.43 -7.02 -26.15
C VAL A 29 -11.85 -7.08 -25.60
N LEU A 30 -12.36 -8.30 -25.41
CA LEU A 30 -13.65 -8.56 -24.77
C LEU A 30 -13.44 -8.94 -23.29
N LEU A 31 -14.02 -8.14 -22.40
CA LEU A 31 -14.14 -8.40 -20.98
C LEU A 31 -15.60 -8.67 -20.62
N ARG A 32 -15.88 -9.72 -19.86
CA ARG A 32 -17.23 -10.00 -19.33
C ARG A 32 -17.16 -10.28 -17.84
N THR A 33 -18.10 -9.71 -17.07
CA THR A 33 -18.03 -9.74 -15.61
C THR A 33 -19.40 -9.79 -14.93
N PRO A 34 -19.55 -10.53 -13.80
CA PRO A 34 -20.70 -10.42 -12.90
C PRO A 34 -20.53 -9.30 -11.87
N TYR A 35 -19.44 -8.52 -11.90
CA TYR A 35 -19.11 -7.54 -10.87
C TYR A 35 -19.41 -6.08 -11.26
N GLY A 36 -19.99 -5.86 -12.43
CA GLY A 36 -20.40 -4.56 -12.93
C GLY A 36 -19.40 -4.01 -13.94
N ARG A 37 -19.82 -3.87 -15.20
CA ARG A 37 -19.00 -3.42 -16.32
C ARG A 37 -18.34 -2.07 -16.06
N HIS A 38 -19.01 -1.18 -15.32
CA HIS A 38 -18.48 0.13 -14.97
C HIS A 38 -17.23 0.05 -14.07
N ARG A 39 -17.08 -1.02 -13.27
CA ARG A 39 -15.87 -1.24 -12.45
C ARG A 39 -14.63 -1.59 -13.28
N LEU A 40 -14.82 -2.09 -14.51
CA LEU A 40 -13.73 -2.42 -15.43
C LEU A 40 -13.42 -1.31 -16.45
N LEU A 41 -14.05 -0.13 -16.34
CA LEU A 41 -13.78 0.96 -17.28
C LEU A 41 -12.34 1.46 -17.19
N GLY A 42 -11.71 1.45 -16.00
CA GLY A 42 -10.30 1.80 -15.85
C GLY A 42 -9.38 0.83 -16.62
N GLU A 43 -9.67 -0.47 -16.57
CA GLU A 43 -8.96 -1.48 -17.36
C GLU A 43 -9.23 -1.30 -18.86
N ALA A 44 -10.49 -1.10 -19.25
CA ALA A 44 -10.89 -0.89 -20.65
C ALA A 44 -10.23 0.35 -21.28
N GLN A 45 -10.15 1.45 -20.54
CA GLN A 45 -9.40 2.63 -20.96
C GLN A 45 -7.89 2.36 -21.05
N GLY A 46 -7.37 1.51 -20.15
CA GLY A 46 -5.98 1.05 -20.21
C GLY A 46 -5.65 0.28 -21.50
N TRP A 47 -6.58 -0.57 -21.96
CA TRP A 47 -6.50 -1.25 -23.26
C TRP A 47 -6.63 -0.26 -24.43
N ALA A 48 -7.61 0.64 -24.40
CA ALA A 48 -7.84 1.64 -25.45
C ALA A 48 -6.63 2.55 -25.69
N ARG A 49 -6.02 3.07 -24.61
CA ARG A 49 -4.77 3.86 -24.68
C ARG A 49 -3.58 3.11 -25.27
N ARG A 50 -3.65 1.78 -25.35
CA ARG A 50 -2.59 0.92 -25.90
C ARG A 50 -2.91 0.42 -27.32
N GLY A 51 -3.98 0.92 -27.93
CA GLY A 51 -4.41 0.58 -29.28
C GLY A 51 -5.41 -0.57 -29.37
N PHE A 52 -6.01 -1.01 -28.26
CA PHE A 52 -7.00 -2.08 -28.25
C PHE A 52 -8.38 -1.52 -27.91
N THR A 53 -9.32 -1.58 -28.85
CA THR A 53 -10.72 -1.26 -28.52
C THR A 53 -11.21 -2.28 -27.48
N CYS A 54 -11.80 -1.82 -26.39
CA CYS A 54 -12.24 -2.71 -25.33
C CYS A 54 -13.77 -2.72 -25.22
N VAL A 55 -14.35 -3.93 -25.18
CA VAL A 55 -15.78 -4.16 -24.99
C VAL A 55 -15.96 -4.82 -23.63
N VAL A 56 -16.68 -4.15 -22.74
CA VAL A 56 -16.93 -4.65 -21.38
C VAL A 56 -18.42 -4.94 -21.21
N GLY A 57 -18.76 -6.18 -20.89
CA GLY A 57 -20.15 -6.63 -20.73
C GLY A 57 -20.50 -7.09 -19.33
N ASP A 58 -21.69 -6.71 -18.86
CA ASP A 58 -22.32 -7.36 -17.72
C ASP A 58 -22.86 -8.74 -18.14
N VAL A 59 -22.62 -9.78 -17.35
CA VAL A 59 -23.28 -11.08 -17.58
C VAL A 59 -24.80 -10.97 -17.36
N ARG A 60 -25.55 -11.93 -17.91
CA ARG A 60 -27.00 -11.98 -17.81
C ARG A 60 -27.50 -11.85 -16.38
N GLY A 61 -28.58 -11.09 -16.21
CA GLY A 61 -29.23 -10.83 -14.93
C GLY A 61 -28.41 -9.98 -13.95
N ARG A 62 -27.29 -9.37 -14.37
CA ARG A 62 -26.46 -8.49 -13.54
C ARG A 62 -26.45 -7.07 -14.07
N PHE A 63 -26.54 -6.11 -13.13
CA PHE A 63 -26.46 -4.68 -13.40
C PHE A 63 -27.31 -4.23 -14.60
N GLY A 64 -26.70 -3.83 -15.71
CA GLY A 64 -27.42 -3.36 -16.90
C GLY A 64 -28.04 -4.46 -17.76
N SER A 65 -27.65 -5.73 -17.54
CA SER A 65 -28.14 -6.87 -18.32
C SER A 65 -29.45 -7.41 -17.74
N THR A 66 -30.41 -7.68 -18.63
CA THR A 66 -31.69 -8.30 -18.29
C THR A 66 -31.56 -9.81 -18.04
N GLY A 67 -32.65 -10.47 -17.63
CA GLY A 67 -32.71 -11.91 -17.39
C GLY A 67 -32.39 -12.28 -15.93
N GLU A 68 -32.17 -13.57 -15.69
CA GLU A 68 -31.84 -14.11 -14.38
C GLU A 68 -30.35 -14.47 -14.27
N PHE A 69 -29.72 -14.11 -13.16
CA PHE A 69 -28.32 -14.47 -12.92
C PHE A 69 -28.22 -15.88 -12.33
N LEU A 70 -27.86 -16.82 -13.20
CA LEU A 70 -27.52 -18.20 -12.86
C LEU A 70 -26.01 -18.41 -13.09
N PRO A 71 -25.17 -18.41 -12.03
CA PRO A 71 -23.73 -18.50 -12.17
C PRO A 71 -23.30 -19.68 -13.06
N TYR A 72 -22.35 -19.48 -13.97
CA TYR A 72 -21.74 -20.48 -14.85
C TYR A 72 -22.69 -21.20 -15.85
N VAL A 73 -23.96 -20.83 -15.94
CA VAL A 73 -24.93 -21.50 -16.83
C VAL A 73 -24.96 -20.86 -18.21
N HIS A 74 -25.10 -19.54 -18.29
CA HIS A 74 -25.38 -18.83 -19.54
C HIS A 74 -24.13 -18.27 -20.23
N GLU A 75 -22.99 -18.26 -19.53
CA GLU A 75 -21.74 -17.66 -20.00
C GLU A 75 -21.30 -18.14 -21.38
N PRO A 76 -21.39 -19.44 -21.75
CA PRO A 76 -21.01 -19.88 -23.10
C PRO A 76 -21.90 -19.31 -24.20
N ALA A 77 -23.22 -19.36 -24.04
CA ALA A 77 -24.18 -18.91 -25.06
C ALA A 77 -24.18 -17.37 -25.18
N ASP A 78 -24.17 -16.68 -24.06
CA ASP A 78 -24.10 -15.21 -24.03
C ASP A 78 -22.75 -14.70 -24.52
N GLY A 79 -21.67 -15.45 -24.23
CA GLY A 79 -20.33 -15.14 -24.73
C GLY A 79 -20.26 -15.23 -26.24
N ALA A 80 -20.85 -16.28 -26.81
CA ALA A 80 -21.00 -16.43 -28.25
C ALA A 80 -21.74 -15.25 -28.89
N ALA A 81 -22.87 -14.84 -28.31
CA ALA A 81 -23.67 -13.73 -28.83
C ALA A 81 -22.92 -12.39 -28.80
N VAL A 82 -22.15 -12.13 -27.74
CA VAL A 82 -21.33 -10.92 -27.65
C VAL A 82 -20.14 -10.99 -28.62
N VAL A 83 -19.51 -12.15 -28.80
CA VAL A 83 -18.44 -12.33 -29.80
C VAL A 83 -18.96 -12.09 -31.22
N ASP A 84 -20.11 -12.65 -31.57
CA ASP A 84 -20.75 -12.44 -32.88
C ASP A 84 -21.08 -10.97 -33.10
N TRP A 85 -21.69 -10.32 -32.10
CA TRP A 85 -22.00 -8.90 -32.17
C TRP A 85 -20.73 -8.04 -32.37
N VAL A 86 -19.65 -8.36 -31.66
CA VAL A 86 -18.35 -7.68 -31.81
C VAL A 86 -17.78 -7.89 -33.21
N ALA A 87 -17.88 -9.10 -33.76
CA ALA A 87 -17.41 -9.41 -35.12
C ALA A 87 -18.19 -8.66 -36.21
N ASP A 88 -19.46 -8.35 -35.96
CA ASP A 88 -20.31 -7.57 -36.86
C ASP A 88 -20.08 -6.05 -36.77
N GLN A 89 -19.35 -5.55 -35.75
CA GLN A 89 -19.05 -4.12 -35.63
C GLN A 89 -17.82 -3.73 -36.45
N ASP A 90 -17.85 -2.53 -37.04
CA ASP A 90 -16.69 -1.97 -37.75
C ASP A 90 -15.65 -1.38 -36.78
N PHE A 91 -14.96 -2.24 -36.03
CA PHE A 91 -13.81 -1.85 -35.19
C PHE A 91 -12.49 -1.74 -35.98
N GLY A 92 -12.55 -1.67 -37.32
CA GLY A 92 -11.36 -1.57 -38.17
C GLY A 92 -10.67 -2.90 -38.48
N GLY A 93 -11.38 -4.03 -38.36
CA GLY A 93 -10.95 -5.34 -38.86
C GLY A 93 -9.83 -6.05 -38.08
N GLY A 94 -9.51 -5.59 -36.86
CA GLY A 94 -8.51 -6.24 -36.01
C GLY A 94 -8.99 -7.53 -35.33
N PRO A 95 -8.08 -8.41 -34.88
CA PRO A 95 -8.43 -9.66 -34.22
C PRO A 95 -9.09 -9.44 -32.85
N LEU A 96 -9.94 -10.38 -32.41
CA LEU A 96 -10.61 -10.37 -31.12
C LEU A 96 -9.88 -11.23 -30.09
N LEU A 97 -9.58 -10.66 -28.93
CA LEU A 97 -9.05 -11.35 -27.75
C LEU A 97 -10.12 -11.42 -26.67
N ALA A 98 -10.23 -12.56 -25.98
CA ALA A 98 -11.07 -12.70 -24.80
C ALA A 98 -10.20 -12.64 -23.54
N ALA A 99 -10.54 -11.79 -22.58
CA ALA A 99 -9.75 -11.62 -21.37
C ALA A 99 -10.63 -11.53 -20.12
N GLY A 100 -10.09 -11.95 -18.98
CA GLY A 100 -10.75 -11.75 -17.69
C GLY A 100 -10.03 -12.38 -16.50
N ALA A 101 -10.43 -11.91 -15.32
CA ALA A 101 -9.94 -12.38 -14.02
C ALA A 101 -11.03 -13.13 -13.24
N SER A 102 -10.66 -14.16 -12.48
CA SER A 102 -11.59 -14.89 -11.60
C SER A 102 -12.78 -15.46 -12.39
N TYR A 103 -14.01 -15.10 -12.07
CA TYR A 103 -15.20 -15.44 -12.87
C TYR A 103 -15.12 -14.91 -14.31
N GLY A 104 -14.51 -13.74 -14.52
CA GLY A 104 -14.29 -13.18 -15.85
C GLY A 104 -13.35 -14.06 -16.70
N ALA A 105 -12.42 -14.79 -16.07
CA ALA A 105 -11.58 -15.76 -16.79
C ALA A 105 -12.43 -16.92 -17.33
N TYR A 106 -13.44 -17.39 -16.59
CA TYR A 106 -14.40 -18.37 -17.10
C TYR A 106 -15.21 -17.81 -18.28
N CYS A 107 -15.63 -16.54 -18.20
CA CYS A 107 -16.32 -15.90 -19.32
C CYS A 107 -15.44 -15.83 -20.57
N ALA A 108 -14.14 -15.54 -20.43
CA ALA A 108 -13.19 -15.49 -21.54
C ALA A 108 -12.96 -16.87 -22.16
N VAL A 109 -12.71 -17.88 -21.32
CA VAL A 109 -12.51 -19.28 -21.74
C VAL A 109 -13.74 -19.83 -22.46
N THR A 110 -14.94 -19.62 -21.90
CA THR A 110 -16.18 -20.14 -22.51
C THR A 110 -16.56 -19.40 -23.80
N ALA A 111 -16.28 -18.10 -23.91
CA ALA A 111 -16.45 -17.37 -25.17
C ALA A 111 -15.53 -17.91 -26.26
N ALA A 112 -14.26 -18.18 -25.95
CA ALA A 112 -13.31 -18.76 -26.89
C ALA A 112 -13.71 -20.18 -27.31
N LEU A 113 -14.18 -21.01 -26.37
CA LEU A 113 -14.73 -22.33 -26.68
C LEU A 113 -15.97 -22.26 -27.59
N ALA A 114 -16.83 -21.25 -27.42
CA ALA A 114 -18.03 -21.12 -28.22
C ALA A 114 -17.77 -20.56 -29.63
N ARG A 115 -16.70 -19.77 -29.79
CA ARG A 115 -16.29 -19.15 -31.06
C ARG A 115 -14.77 -19.29 -31.29
N PRO A 116 -14.26 -20.53 -31.45
CA PRO A 116 -12.83 -20.77 -31.57
C PRO A 116 -12.23 -20.23 -32.88
N ASP A 117 -13.06 -20.05 -33.91
CA ASP A 117 -12.66 -19.50 -35.22
C ASP A 117 -12.58 -17.96 -35.24
N VAL A 118 -13.16 -17.30 -34.23
CA VAL A 118 -13.21 -15.82 -34.14
C VAL A 118 -12.24 -15.30 -33.08
N VAL A 119 -12.16 -15.96 -31.92
CA VAL A 119 -11.29 -15.53 -30.82
C VAL A 119 -9.84 -15.92 -31.11
N ARG A 120 -8.98 -14.92 -31.27
CA ARG A 120 -7.58 -15.08 -31.64
C ARG A 120 -6.66 -15.44 -30.46
N GLY A 121 -7.07 -15.19 -29.23
CA GLY A 121 -6.31 -15.56 -28.03
C GLY A 121 -7.08 -15.31 -26.74
N VAL A 122 -6.66 -15.99 -25.67
CA VAL A 122 -7.29 -15.93 -24.36
C VAL A 122 -6.31 -15.50 -23.27
N LEU A 123 -6.71 -14.52 -22.46
CA LEU A 123 -6.01 -14.13 -21.24
C LEU A 123 -6.87 -14.49 -20.04
N ALA A 124 -6.38 -15.41 -19.21
CA ALA A 124 -7.08 -15.88 -18.03
C ALA A 124 -6.22 -15.65 -16.78
N SER A 125 -6.67 -14.76 -15.89
CA SER A 125 -6.01 -14.50 -14.62
C SER A 125 -6.80 -15.07 -13.44
N VAL A 126 -6.09 -15.65 -12.47
CA VAL A 126 -6.63 -16.25 -11.21
C VAL A 126 -7.95 -17.02 -11.43
N PRO A 127 -7.98 -17.99 -12.38
CA PRO A 127 -9.22 -18.44 -12.99
C PRO A 127 -10.12 -19.27 -12.04
N ALA A 128 -11.40 -18.90 -11.98
CA ALA A 128 -12.45 -19.62 -11.28
C ALA A 128 -13.37 -20.33 -12.30
N LEU A 129 -13.07 -21.59 -12.65
CA LEU A 129 -13.51 -22.23 -13.89
C LEU A 129 -14.85 -23.01 -13.84
N GLY A 130 -15.82 -22.60 -13.02
CA GLY A 130 -17.15 -23.23 -13.00
C GLY A 130 -17.60 -23.71 -11.62
N PHE A 131 -18.77 -24.35 -11.60
CA PHE A 131 -19.41 -24.85 -10.38
C PHE A 131 -18.54 -25.87 -9.63
N GLY A 132 -18.24 -27.00 -10.28
CA GLY A 132 -17.53 -28.11 -9.63
C GLY A 132 -16.09 -27.78 -9.28
N GLU A 133 -15.40 -27.12 -10.22
CA GLU A 133 -14.01 -26.69 -10.10
C GLU A 133 -13.82 -25.79 -8.89
N THR A 134 -14.77 -24.87 -8.63
CA THR A 134 -14.65 -23.93 -7.52
C THR A 134 -15.15 -24.51 -6.20
N ALA A 135 -16.03 -25.52 -6.21
CA ALA A 135 -16.64 -26.12 -5.02
C ALA A 135 -15.66 -26.89 -4.15
N ARG A 136 -14.72 -27.63 -4.75
CA ARG A 136 -13.82 -28.54 -4.04
C ARG A 136 -12.39 -28.42 -4.56
N GLU A 137 -11.42 -28.69 -3.69
CA GLU A 137 -10.04 -28.88 -4.11
C GLU A 137 -9.89 -30.10 -5.02
N PRO A 138 -8.81 -30.20 -5.83
CA PRO A 138 -8.47 -31.44 -6.54
C PRO A 138 -8.32 -32.65 -5.60
N GLY A 139 -8.07 -32.42 -4.30
CA GLY A 139 -8.08 -33.45 -3.26
C GLY A 139 -9.46 -33.85 -2.74
N GLY A 140 -10.56 -33.23 -3.20
CA GLY A 140 -11.94 -33.54 -2.82
C GLY A 140 -12.50 -32.78 -1.60
N ALA A 141 -11.67 -32.04 -0.87
CA ALA A 141 -12.12 -31.23 0.25
C ALA A 141 -12.97 -30.04 -0.24
N ALA A 142 -14.11 -29.80 0.42
CA ALA A 142 -15.03 -28.72 0.06
C ALA A 142 -14.52 -27.36 0.52
N ARG A 143 -14.44 -26.39 -0.39
CA ARG A 143 -14.05 -25.00 -0.08
C ARG A 143 -15.24 -24.29 0.58
N LEU A 144 -15.09 -23.82 1.81
CA LEU A 144 -16.20 -23.32 2.63
C LEU A 144 -16.30 -21.79 2.64
N ALA A 145 -15.44 -21.10 3.40
CA ALA A 145 -15.59 -19.68 3.68
C ALA A 145 -15.70 -18.82 2.42
N CYS A 146 -14.83 -19.06 1.43
CA CYS A 146 -14.84 -18.28 0.18
C CYS A 146 -16.11 -18.53 -0.66
N ARG A 147 -16.73 -19.71 -0.60
CA ARG A 147 -17.94 -20.03 -1.34
C ARG A 147 -19.17 -19.45 -0.66
N VAL A 148 -19.27 -19.59 0.67
CA VAL A 148 -20.34 -18.96 1.47
C VAL A 148 -20.32 -17.45 1.26
N GLY A 149 -19.15 -16.80 1.37
CA GLY A 149 -19.02 -15.37 1.14
C GLY A 149 -19.48 -14.94 -0.26
N TRP A 150 -18.97 -15.59 -1.31
CA TRP A 150 -19.30 -15.23 -2.70
C TRP A 150 -20.79 -15.42 -3.01
N TRP A 151 -21.40 -16.54 -2.60
CA TRP A 151 -22.83 -16.77 -2.86
C TRP A 151 -23.74 -15.88 -2.02
N ALA A 152 -23.37 -15.60 -0.77
CA ALA A 152 -24.13 -14.67 0.06
C ALA A 152 -24.15 -13.25 -0.54
N GLU A 153 -23.01 -12.82 -1.09
CA GLU A 153 -22.86 -11.49 -1.69
C GLU A 153 -23.47 -11.40 -3.09
N HIS A 154 -23.25 -12.39 -3.95
CA HIS A 154 -23.50 -12.26 -5.39
C HIS A 154 -24.59 -13.18 -5.94
N GLY A 155 -25.01 -14.21 -5.20
CA GLY A 155 -25.94 -15.22 -5.70
C GLY A 155 -27.35 -14.65 -5.94
N GLY A 156 -27.87 -14.84 -7.15
CA GLY A 156 -29.27 -14.60 -7.50
C GLY A 156 -29.74 -13.15 -7.49
N THR A 157 -28.83 -12.17 -7.46
CA THR A 157 -29.17 -10.74 -7.44
C THR A 157 -28.51 -10.00 -8.59
N SER A 158 -29.19 -8.95 -9.07
CA SER A 158 -28.66 -8.06 -10.11
C SER A 158 -27.47 -7.24 -9.62
N GLU A 159 -27.54 -6.79 -8.37
CA GLU A 159 -26.49 -6.05 -7.66
C GLU A 159 -25.99 -6.85 -6.44
N PRO A 160 -24.74 -6.65 -6.00
CA PRO A 160 -24.20 -7.35 -4.85
C PRO A 160 -24.92 -6.93 -3.54
N ARG A 161 -25.14 -7.91 -2.65
CA ARG A 161 -25.55 -7.65 -1.27
C ARG A 161 -24.36 -7.14 -0.44
N ALA A 162 -24.61 -6.68 0.78
CA ALA A 162 -23.53 -6.38 1.71
C ALA A 162 -22.74 -7.65 2.07
N PRO A 163 -21.39 -7.60 2.16
CA PRO A 163 -20.57 -8.73 2.56
C PRO A 163 -20.98 -9.28 3.94
N GLN A 164 -21.03 -10.61 4.06
CA GLN A 164 -21.32 -11.29 5.32
C GLN A 164 -20.01 -11.58 6.07
N HIS A 165 -19.86 -11.02 7.27
CA HIS A 165 -18.65 -11.14 8.09
C HIS A 165 -18.82 -12.03 9.33
N ASP A 166 -20.01 -12.57 9.57
CA ASP A 166 -20.27 -13.41 10.75
C ASP A 166 -19.70 -14.83 10.56
N LEU A 167 -18.50 -15.05 11.12
CA LEU A 167 -17.82 -16.35 11.11
C LEU A 167 -18.54 -17.40 11.96
N SER A 168 -19.43 -17.01 12.89
CA SER A 168 -20.17 -17.97 13.73
C SER A 168 -21.10 -18.84 12.88
N LEU A 169 -21.61 -18.30 11.77
CA LEU A 169 -22.39 -19.07 10.80
C LEU A 169 -21.62 -20.28 10.29
N LEU A 170 -20.32 -20.14 9.99
CA LEU A 170 -19.49 -21.21 9.41
C LEU A 170 -19.25 -22.41 10.36
N THR A 171 -19.66 -22.29 11.62
CA THR A 171 -19.62 -23.40 12.59
C THR A 171 -20.83 -24.32 12.48
N GLN A 172 -21.91 -23.88 11.85
CA GLN A 172 -23.18 -24.60 11.79
C GLN A 172 -23.20 -25.67 10.69
N LEU A 173 -24.06 -26.68 10.88
CA LEU A 173 -24.32 -27.78 9.96
C LEU A 173 -25.81 -27.89 9.64
N PRO A 174 -26.19 -28.48 8.49
CA PRO A 174 -25.30 -28.81 7.37
C PRO A 174 -24.82 -27.54 6.64
N VAL A 175 -23.65 -27.61 6.00
CA VAL A 175 -23.04 -26.48 5.27
C VAL A 175 -23.97 -25.97 4.15
N VAL A 176 -24.69 -26.87 3.48
CA VAL A 176 -25.63 -26.49 2.41
C VAL A 176 -26.73 -25.54 2.90
N GLY A 177 -27.06 -25.53 4.19
CA GLY A 177 -28.06 -24.60 4.75
C GLY A 177 -27.51 -23.24 5.17
N LEU A 178 -26.20 -22.98 5.04
CA LEU A 178 -25.58 -21.76 5.58
C LEU A 178 -26.06 -20.48 4.89
N VAL A 179 -26.10 -20.48 3.56
CA VAL A 179 -26.51 -19.30 2.79
C VAL A 179 -28.00 -19.02 2.98
N GLU A 180 -28.83 -20.06 3.07
CA GLU A 180 -30.25 -19.92 3.41
C GLU A 180 -30.45 -19.31 4.79
N ARG A 181 -29.71 -19.76 5.80
CA ARG A 181 -29.75 -19.16 7.15
C ARG A 181 -29.28 -17.70 7.15
N ALA A 182 -28.28 -17.37 6.35
CA ALA A 182 -27.75 -16.00 6.26
C ALA A 182 -28.72 -15.04 5.54
N LEU A 183 -29.42 -15.51 4.51
CA LEU A 183 -30.23 -14.67 3.61
C LEU A 183 -31.75 -14.84 3.74
N GLY A 184 -32.20 -15.86 4.46
CA GLY A 184 -33.61 -16.30 4.49
C GLY A 184 -34.10 -16.97 3.21
N THR A 185 -33.23 -17.16 2.21
CA THR A 185 -33.54 -17.79 0.92
C THR A 185 -32.28 -18.48 0.37
N THR A 186 -32.46 -19.49 -0.49
CA THR A 186 -31.36 -20.15 -1.19
C THR A 186 -31.14 -19.52 -2.57
N PRO A 187 -30.00 -18.83 -2.81
CA PRO A 187 -29.72 -18.27 -4.12
C PRO A 187 -29.51 -19.38 -5.17
N PRO A 188 -29.84 -19.11 -6.45
CA PRO A 188 -29.60 -20.06 -7.53
C PRO A 188 -28.13 -20.51 -7.62
N GLY A 189 -27.93 -21.78 -7.94
CA GLY A 189 -26.61 -22.38 -8.10
C GLY A 189 -25.94 -22.80 -6.80
N TRP A 190 -26.44 -22.38 -5.62
CA TRP A 190 -25.80 -22.74 -4.34
C TRP A 190 -25.86 -24.24 -4.06
N GLY A 191 -27.04 -24.85 -4.21
CA GLY A 191 -27.21 -26.29 -4.01
C GLY A 191 -26.54 -27.10 -5.12
N GLU A 192 -26.73 -26.65 -6.36
CA GLU A 192 -26.20 -27.28 -7.57
C GLU A 192 -24.68 -27.37 -7.53
N MET A 193 -23.99 -26.31 -7.09
CA MET A 193 -22.54 -26.28 -6.92
C MET A 193 -22.01 -27.48 -6.14
N TRP A 194 -22.70 -27.86 -5.06
CA TRP A 194 -22.25 -28.94 -4.18
C TRP A 194 -22.44 -30.34 -4.77
N THR A 195 -23.44 -30.48 -5.65
CA THR A 195 -23.77 -31.71 -6.36
C THR A 195 -23.08 -31.83 -7.72
N ALA A 196 -22.50 -30.74 -8.22
CA ALA A 196 -21.79 -30.71 -9.50
C ALA A 196 -20.59 -31.66 -9.46
N PRO A 197 -20.29 -32.37 -10.57
CA PRO A 197 -19.05 -33.11 -10.70
C PRO A 197 -17.86 -32.20 -10.39
N ARG A 198 -16.91 -32.65 -9.57
CA ARG A 198 -15.72 -31.85 -9.17
C ARG A 198 -14.98 -31.23 -10.36
N ARG A 199 -15.01 -31.93 -11.50
CA ARG A 199 -14.41 -31.51 -12.75
C ARG A 199 -15.41 -31.77 -13.88
N ASP A 200 -15.73 -30.76 -14.66
CA ASP A 200 -16.54 -30.93 -15.86
C ASP A 200 -15.66 -31.46 -17.01
N GLU A 201 -15.60 -32.79 -17.15
CA GLU A 201 -14.81 -33.43 -18.21
C GLU A 201 -15.17 -32.92 -19.62
N ARG A 202 -16.39 -32.41 -19.85
CA ARG A 202 -16.74 -31.82 -21.16
C ARG A 202 -15.99 -30.52 -21.39
N LEU A 203 -15.94 -29.64 -20.39
CA LEU A 203 -15.14 -28.41 -20.45
C LEU A 203 -13.68 -28.75 -20.71
N TRP A 204 -13.08 -29.61 -19.88
CA TRP A 204 -11.65 -29.90 -19.93
C TRP A 204 -11.19 -30.66 -21.17
N ASN A 205 -12.04 -31.52 -21.74
CA ASN A 205 -11.73 -32.15 -23.03
C ASN A 205 -11.71 -31.12 -24.17
N ARG A 206 -12.65 -30.17 -24.18
CA ARG A 206 -12.69 -29.14 -25.21
C ARG A 206 -11.55 -28.12 -25.10
N LEU A 207 -11.03 -27.85 -23.90
CA LEU A 207 -9.84 -27.00 -23.74
C LEU A 207 -8.62 -27.54 -24.51
N ARG A 208 -8.49 -28.87 -24.60
CA ARG A 208 -7.41 -29.55 -25.33
C ARG A 208 -7.55 -29.45 -26.86
N GLU A 209 -8.73 -29.11 -27.34
CA GLU A 209 -9.03 -28.98 -28.78
C GLU A 209 -8.71 -27.57 -29.30
N LEU A 210 -8.60 -26.58 -28.41
CA LEU A 210 -8.29 -25.20 -28.74
C LEU A 210 -6.89 -25.06 -29.35
N ARG A 211 -6.74 -24.11 -30.27
CA ARG A 211 -5.47 -23.85 -30.99
C ARG A 211 -4.94 -22.44 -30.83
N MET A 212 -5.77 -21.51 -30.35
CA MET A 212 -5.36 -20.14 -30.11
C MET A 212 -4.43 -20.03 -28.90
N PRO A 213 -3.58 -18.99 -28.81
CA PRO A 213 -2.72 -18.77 -27.66
C PRO A 213 -3.45 -18.51 -26.34
N LEU A 214 -2.86 -18.95 -25.23
CA LEU A 214 -3.27 -18.66 -23.85
C LEU A 214 -2.17 -17.89 -23.10
N LEU A 215 -2.56 -16.84 -22.37
CA LEU A 215 -1.81 -16.32 -21.24
C LEU A 215 -2.54 -16.67 -19.94
N ALA A 216 -1.98 -17.59 -19.17
CA ALA A 216 -2.45 -17.95 -17.85
C ALA A 216 -1.63 -17.22 -16.77
N VAL A 217 -2.29 -16.44 -15.92
CA VAL A 217 -1.63 -15.68 -14.85
C VAL A 217 -2.22 -16.05 -13.50
N GLY A 218 -1.37 -16.40 -12.54
CA GLY A 218 -1.81 -16.82 -11.21
C GLY A 218 -0.93 -16.30 -10.09
N GLY A 219 -1.51 -16.20 -8.90
CA GLY A 219 -0.79 -15.89 -7.67
C GLY A 219 -0.38 -17.18 -6.94
N LEU A 220 0.81 -17.23 -6.36
CA LEU A 220 1.26 -18.34 -5.52
C LEU A 220 0.48 -18.43 -4.19
N HIS A 221 -0.17 -17.33 -3.78
CA HIS A 221 -1.03 -17.27 -2.60
C HIS A 221 -2.53 -17.25 -2.95
N ASP A 222 -2.86 -17.42 -4.23
CA ASP A 222 -4.23 -17.51 -4.71
C ASP A 222 -4.85 -18.87 -4.37
N PRO A 223 -6.11 -18.94 -3.89
CA PRO A 223 -6.80 -20.21 -3.65
C PRO A 223 -6.95 -21.10 -4.90
N PHE A 224 -6.85 -20.52 -6.11
CA PHE A 224 -6.94 -21.23 -7.39
C PHE A 224 -5.59 -21.31 -8.11
N ALA A 225 -4.46 -21.16 -7.39
CA ALA A 225 -3.12 -21.29 -7.94
C ALA A 225 -2.92 -22.60 -8.73
N SER A 226 -3.41 -23.72 -8.20
CA SER A 226 -3.39 -25.02 -8.89
C SER A 226 -4.20 -25.01 -10.19
N HIS A 227 -5.35 -24.34 -10.22
CA HIS A 227 -6.20 -24.28 -11.42
C HIS A 227 -5.58 -23.43 -12.52
N THR A 228 -4.81 -22.39 -12.17
CA THR A 228 -4.07 -21.59 -13.16
C THR A 228 -3.13 -22.50 -13.95
N VAL A 229 -2.38 -23.35 -13.24
CA VAL A 229 -1.45 -24.30 -13.85
C VAL A 229 -2.19 -25.40 -14.60
N GLU A 230 -3.26 -25.96 -14.03
CA GLU A 230 -4.06 -27.00 -14.70
C GLU A 230 -4.69 -26.49 -16.00
N LEU A 231 -5.20 -25.25 -16.02
CA LEU A 231 -5.70 -24.59 -17.22
C LEU A 231 -4.59 -24.50 -18.28
N ALA A 232 -3.41 -24.03 -17.89
CA ALA A 232 -2.26 -23.92 -18.79
C ALA A 232 -1.83 -25.29 -19.35
N GLU A 233 -1.80 -26.33 -18.51
CA GLU A 233 -1.43 -27.70 -18.91
C GLU A 233 -2.48 -28.38 -19.80
N ALA A 234 -3.76 -28.03 -19.66
CA ALA A 234 -4.85 -28.61 -20.43
C ALA A 234 -5.14 -27.87 -21.74
N TRP A 235 -4.57 -26.70 -21.96
CA TRP A 235 -4.83 -25.88 -23.14
C TRP A 235 -4.17 -26.49 -24.38
N GLY A 236 -4.93 -26.67 -25.47
CA GLY A 236 -4.42 -27.32 -26.69
C GLY A 236 -3.52 -26.44 -27.58
N GLY A 237 -3.51 -25.13 -27.34
CA GLY A 237 -2.75 -24.14 -28.09
C GLY A 237 -1.48 -23.65 -27.37
N PRO A 238 -0.69 -22.79 -28.03
CA PRO A 238 0.51 -22.21 -27.43
C PRO A 238 0.21 -21.48 -26.11
N THR A 239 0.94 -21.77 -25.05
CA THR A 239 0.59 -21.31 -23.70
C THR A 239 1.76 -20.62 -22.99
N ARG A 240 1.49 -19.42 -22.46
CA ARG A 240 2.36 -18.74 -21.51
C ARG A 240 1.77 -18.78 -20.10
N LEU A 241 2.56 -19.22 -19.14
CA LEU A 241 2.19 -19.28 -17.72
C LEU A 241 3.06 -18.32 -16.90
N VAL A 242 2.42 -17.46 -16.12
CA VAL A 242 3.10 -16.52 -15.21
C VAL A 242 2.57 -16.72 -13.78
N LEU A 243 3.45 -17.09 -12.86
CA LEU A 243 3.13 -17.27 -11.45
C LEU A 243 3.99 -16.37 -10.56
N GLY A 244 3.37 -15.40 -9.88
CA GLY A 244 4.06 -14.50 -8.95
C GLY A 244 3.55 -14.63 -7.52
N PRO A 245 4.22 -14.03 -6.52
CA PRO A 245 3.84 -14.17 -5.10
C PRO A 245 2.65 -13.27 -4.75
N TRP A 246 1.57 -13.38 -5.52
CA TRP A 246 0.36 -12.56 -5.42
C TRP A 246 -0.81 -13.32 -4.78
N GLY A 247 -1.77 -12.56 -4.25
CA GLY A 247 -3.09 -13.06 -3.85
C GLY A 247 -4.10 -13.15 -5.00
N HIS A 248 -5.39 -13.32 -4.66
CA HIS A 248 -6.48 -13.42 -5.65
C HIS A 248 -6.67 -12.14 -6.46
N ASP A 249 -6.45 -10.97 -5.86
CA ASP A 249 -6.57 -9.69 -6.56
C ASP A 249 -5.30 -9.37 -7.39
N LEU A 250 -4.37 -10.33 -7.49
CA LEU A 250 -3.01 -10.13 -7.99
C LEU A 250 -2.26 -9.00 -7.26
N ASP A 251 -2.70 -8.70 -6.04
CA ASP A 251 -2.12 -7.73 -5.13
C ASP A 251 -0.93 -8.34 -4.39
N SER A 252 0.20 -7.67 -4.46
CA SER A 252 1.41 -8.11 -3.77
C SER A 252 1.34 -7.73 -2.29
N ARG A 253 0.75 -8.60 -1.46
CA ARG A 253 0.72 -8.41 0.01
C ARG A 253 2.12 -8.44 0.65
N GLU A 254 3.15 -8.82 -0.11
CA GLU A 254 4.57 -8.67 0.17
C GLU A 254 5.16 -7.62 -0.80
N PRO A 255 5.83 -6.53 -0.34
CA PRO A 255 6.51 -5.61 -1.25
C PRO A 255 7.66 -6.33 -1.92
N GLY A 256 7.80 -6.06 -3.21
CA GLY A 256 8.78 -6.72 -4.06
C GLY A 256 8.21 -7.81 -4.97
N ALA A 257 6.90 -8.12 -4.95
CA ALA A 257 6.31 -9.00 -5.97
C ALA A 257 6.23 -8.34 -7.38
N ALA A 258 7.23 -7.53 -7.73
CA ALA A 258 7.41 -6.95 -9.03
C ALA A 258 7.67 -8.07 -10.05
N LEU A 259 7.08 -7.93 -11.24
CA LEU A 259 7.47 -8.65 -12.45
C LEU A 259 8.85 -8.17 -12.93
N GLY A 260 9.86 -8.20 -12.06
CA GLY A 260 11.17 -7.61 -12.33
C GLY A 260 11.10 -6.12 -12.71
N GLY A 261 10.20 -5.35 -12.08
CA GLY A 261 9.97 -3.93 -12.36
C GLY A 261 8.86 -3.64 -13.38
N GLN A 262 8.21 -4.66 -13.96
CA GLN A 262 7.08 -4.46 -14.88
C GLN A 262 5.71 -4.44 -14.17
N ARG A 263 4.75 -3.73 -14.75
CA ARG A 263 3.32 -3.82 -14.37
C ARG A 263 2.67 -5.00 -15.09
N ILE A 264 1.78 -5.74 -14.42
CA ILE A 264 1.09 -6.90 -15.02
C ILE A 264 0.30 -6.53 -16.29
N GLY A 265 -0.27 -5.33 -16.35
CA GLY A 265 -0.94 -4.83 -17.55
C GLY A 265 0.00 -4.62 -18.75
N SER A 266 1.31 -4.40 -18.52
CA SER A 266 2.30 -4.34 -19.61
C SER A 266 2.55 -5.73 -20.20
N VAL A 267 2.62 -6.77 -19.34
CA VAL A 267 2.70 -8.17 -19.77
C VAL A 267 1.47 -8.55 -20.61
N TYR A 268 0.27 -8.16 -20.15
CA TYR A 268 -0.98 -8.41 -20.87
C TYR A 268 -0.97 -7.75 -22.26
N ALA A 269 -0.59 -6.48 -22.33
CA ALA A 269 -0.58 -5.74 -23.59
C ALA A 269 0.50 -6.24 -24.57
N GLN A 270 1.68 -6.61 -24.07
CA GLN A 270 2.74 -7.17 -24.91
C GLN A 270 2.32 -8.53 -25.48
N TRP A 271 1.85 -9.44 -24.63
CA TRP A 271 1.28 -10.71 -25.07
C TRP A 271 0.17 -10.51 -26.12
N ALA A 272 -0.75 -9.58 -25.86
CA ALA A 272 -1.85 -9.29 -26.78
C ALA A 272 -1.34 -8.83 -28.16
N ARG A 273 -0.32 -7.95 -28.21
CA ARG A 273 0.28 -7.51 -29.48
C ARG A 273 0.94 -8.66 -30.22
N GLU A 274 1.67 -9.52 -29.51
CA GLU A 274 2.31 -10.68 -30.11
C GLU A 274 1.28 -11.64 -30.72
N VAL A 275 0.19 -11.95 -29.99
CA VAL A 275 -0.91 -12.79 -30.50
C VAL A 275 -1.61 -12.16 -31.71
N CYS A 276 -1.70 -10.83 -31.75
CA CYS A 276 -2.26 -10.10 -32.89
C CYS A 276 -1.31 -10.03 -34.10
N SER A 277 -0.04 -10.38 -33.93
CA SER A 277 0.95 -10.51 -34.99
C SER A 277 1.20 -11.98 -35.33
N ASP A 278 1.71 -12.30 -36.51
CA ASP A 278 1.93 -13.69 -36.95
C ASP A 278 3.14 -14.38 -36.26
N GLY A 279 3.47 -13.99 -35.03
CA GLY A 279 4.74 -14.31 -34.36
C GLY A 279 4.64 -14.97 -32.98
N PHE A 280 3.45 -15.36 -32.49
CA PHE A 280 3.35 -16.00 -31.17
C PHE A 280 4.04 -17.38 -31.16
N GLY A 281 5.13 -17.50 -30.41
CA GLY A 281 5.96 -18.71 -30.36
C GLY A 281 5.90 -19.44 -29.01
N GLY A 282 5.76 -20.76 -29.08
CA GLY A 282 6.12 -21.75 -28.05
C GLY A 282 5.37 -21.73 -26.72
N ASP A 283 5.45 -22.83 -25.98
CA ASP A 283 5.00 -22.91 -24.58
C ASP A 283 6.11 -22.41 -23.65
N ALA A 284 5.76 -21.58 -22.68
CA ALA A 284 6.71 -21.07 -21.70
C ALA A 284 6.05 -20.79 -20.35
N GLY A 285 6.67 -21.21 -19.26
CA GLY A 285 6.16 -20.99 -17.90
C GLY A 285 7.23 -20.43 -16.99
N VAL A 286 6.97 -19.30 -16.33
CA VAL A 286 7.83 -18.75 -15.28
C VAL A 286 7.12 -18.64 -13.95
N ILE A 287 7.92 -18.81 -12.90
CA ILE A 287 7.53 -18.68 -11.51
C ILE A 287 8.54 -17.80 -10.78
N ALA A 288 8.06 -16.85 -10.00
CA ALA A 288 8.91 -16.04 -9.13
C ALA A 288 9.38 -16.91 -7.95
N VAL A 289 10.69 -16.95 -7.69
CA VAL A 289 11.26 -17.63 -6.52
C VAL A 289 11.52 -16.68 -5.34
N ASP A 290 11.43 -15.37 -5.58
CA ASP A 290 11.41 -14.36 -4.53
C ASP A 290 10.64 -13.11 -4.96
N SER A 291 10.50 -12.19 -4.01
CA SER A 291 10.00 -10.83 -4.19
C SER A 291 11.10 -9.84 -4.61
N HIS A 292 12.18 -10.27 -5.26
CA HIS A 292 13.25 -9.37 -5.71
C HIS A 292 13.55 -9.56 -7.20
N GLY A 293 12.56 -10.07 -7.96
CA GLY A 293 12.67 -10.22 -9.40
C GLY A 293 13.51 -11.42 -9.84
N ARG A 294 13.78 -12.42 -8.97
CA ARG A 294 14.34 -13.69 -9.41
C ARG A 294 13.21 -14.60 -9.89
N TRP A 295 13.14 -14.80 -11.20
CA TRP A 295 12.20 -15.73 -11.83
C TRP A 295 12.92 -16.97 -12.37
N ARG A 296 12.21 -18.09 -12.38
CA ARG A 296 12.68 -19.39 -12.90
C ARG A 296 11.66 -19.94 -13.86
N SER A 297 12.11 -20.69 -14.85
CA SER A 297 11.21 -21.58 -15.57
C SER A 297 10.62 -22.60 -14.60
N LEU A 298 9.34 -22.92 -14.74
CA LEU A 298 8.69 -23.95 -13.94
C LEU A 298 9.47 -25.27 -14.06
N ASP A 299 9.83 -25.90 -12.94
CA ASP A 299 10.60 -27.16 -12.94
C ASP A 299 9.68 -28.36 -12.63
N HIS A 300 9.71 -29.34 -13.52
CA HIS A 300 8.97 -30.60 -13.38
C HIS A 300 9.82 -31.72 -12.77
N ARG A 301 11.14 -31.51 -12.60
CA ARG A 301 12.01 -32.47 -11.93
C ARG A 301 11.58 -32.69 -10.49
N ARG A 302 11.88 -33.87 -9.97
CA ARG A 302 11.55 -34.30 -8.62
C ARG A 302 12.80 -34.83 -7.95
N THR A 303 13.24 -34.13 -6.93
CA THR A 303 14.27 -34.59 -6.00
C THR A 303 13.56 -35.12 -4.77
N ARG A 304 13.75 -36.40 -4.49
CA ARG A 304 13.20 -37.03 -3.29
C ARG A 304 14.04 -36.68 -2.08
N LEU A 305 13.41 -36.09 -1.07
CA LEU A 305 14.01 -35.75 0.21
C LEU A 305 13.49 -36.73 1.29
N PRO A 306 14.39 -37.44 1.99
CA PRO A 306 14.00 -38.21 3.16
C PRO A 306 13.53 -37.27 4.28
N CYS A 307 12.62 -37.76 5.12
CA CYS A 307 12.06 -36.96 6.21
C CYS A 307 11.97 -37.75 7.51
N VAL A 308 12.03 -37.03 8.62
CA VAL A 308 11.77 -37.53 9.97
C VAL A 308 10.39 -37.05 10.40
N VAL A 309 9.59 -37.96 10.95
CA VAL A 309 8.27 -37.65 11.52
C VAL A 309 8.39 -37.56 13.04
N SER A 310 7.90 -36.48 13.63
CA SER A 310 7.65 -36.34 15.07
C SER A 310 6.16 -36.13 15.33
N ASP A 311 5.74 -36.37 16.57
CA ASP A 311 4.34 -36.17 16.99
C ASP A 311 3.37 -36.96 16.10
N ALA A 312 3.79 -38.17 15.72
CA ALA A 312 3.20 -38.97 14.65
C ALA A 312 1.71 -39.28 14.85
N ALA A 313 1.24 -39.35 16.11
CA ALA A 313 -0.12 -39.68 16.49
C ALA A 313 -0.87 -38.45 16.98
N PHE A 314 -2.05 -38.18 16.44
CA PHE A 314 -2.89 -37.06 16.84
C PHE A 314 -4.39 -37.36 16.63
N VAL A 315 -5.26 -36.57 17.26
CA VAL A 315 -6.72 -36.69 17.10
C VAL A 315 -7.24 -35.46 16.36
N ALA A 316 -7.89 -35.68 15.23
CA ALA A 316 -8.59 -34.63 14.50
C ALA A 316 -10.01 -34.48 15.07
N ASP A 317 -10.23 -33.48 15.93
CA ASP A 317 -11.54 -33.18 16.54
C ASP A 317 -12.26 -32.04 15.78
N PRO A 318 -13.37 -32.31 15.07
CA PRO A 318 -14.10 -31.26 14.33
C PRO A 318 -14.76 -30.18 15.22
N SER A 319 -14.90 -30.42 16.52
CA SER A 319 -15.39 -29.44 17.50
C SER A 319 -14.32 -28.39 17.88
N ASP A 320 -13.05 -28.76 17.79
CA ASP A 320 -11.88 -27.89 17.90
C ASP A 320 -10.99 -28.03 16.65
N PRO A 321 -11.47 -27.57 15.48
CA PRO A 321 -10.83 -27.89 14.21
C PRO A 321 -9.51 -27.13 14.05
N PHE A 322 -8.54 -27.78 13.41
CA PHE A 322 -7.30 -27.14 13.02
C PHE A 322 -7.56 -25.95 12.06
N ARG A 323 -7.08 -24.78 12.48
CA ARG A 323 -7.51 -23.47 11.96
C ARG A 323 -6.74 -23.00 10.74
N SER A 324 -7.43 -22.63 9.65
CA SER A 324 -6.84 -22.15 8.38
C SER A 324 -6.27 -20.73 8.42
N ASP A 325 -6.72 -19.90 9.37
CA ASP A 325 -6.29 -18.51 9.54
C ASP A 325 -5.03 -18.36 10.42
N VAL A 326 -4.60 -19.44 11.09
CA VAL A 326 -3.32 -19.51 11.81
C VAL A 326 -2.32 -20.26 10.95
N ARG A 327 -1.18 -19.65 10.58
CA ARG A 327 -0.25 -20.25 9.60
C ARG A 327 0.51 -21.46 10.15
N PHE A 328 1.12 -21.32 11.33
CA PHE A 328 1.79 -22.37 12.09
C PHE A 328 1.41 -22.17 13.56
N SER A 329 1.09 -23.24 14.28
CA SER A 329 0.63 -23.17 15.68
C SER A 329 1.58 -23.93 16.62
N GLU A 330 1.34 -23.98 17.92
CA GLU A 330 2.01 -24.92 18.84
C GLU A 330 1.04 -26.06 19.26
N ARG A 331 0.03 -26.35 18.43
CA ARG A 331 -0.99 -27.33 18.78
C ARG A 331 -0.43 -28.76 18.78
N GLU A 332 -0.95 -29.57 19.68
CA GLU A 332 -0.61 -30.99 19.86
C GLU A 332 -1.40 -31.91 18.91
N ASP A 333 -2.43 -31.41 18.21
CA ASP A 333 -3.31 -32.19 17.33
C ASP A 333 -2.83 -32.30 15.87
N ARG A 334 -1.52 -32.50 15.69
CA ARG A 334 -0.87 -32.64 14.37
C ARG A 334 0.36 -33.53 14.42
N ALA A 335 0.77 -34.04 13.27
CA ALA A 335 2.11 -34.59 13.08
C ALA A 335 3.04 -33.57 12.42
N LEU A 336 4.34 -33.72 12.62
CA LEU A 336 5.35 -32.81 12.10
C LEU A 336 6.42 -33.57 11.33
N VAL A 337 6.57 -33.22 10.06
CA VAL A 337 7.54 -33.83 9.15
C VAL A 337 8.67 -32.84 8.88
N ARG A 338 9.92 -33.28 9.01
CA ARG A 338 11.09 -32.43 8.74
C ARG A 338 12.07 -33.11 7.81
N THR A 339 12.63 -32.37 6.87
CA THR A 339 13.76 -32.86 6.05
C THR A 339 15.07 -32.78 6.83
N ASP A 340 16.08 -33.50 6.35
CA ASP A 340 17.48 -33.20 6.66
C ASP A 340 17.86 -31.76 6.24
N PRO A 341 18.94 -31.16 6.78
CA PRO A 341 19.43 -29.87 6.32
C PRO A 341 19.71 -29.91 4.82
N LEU A 342 19.19 -28.92 4.10
CA LEU A 342 19.30 -28.80 2.66
C LEU A 342 20.56 -28.01 2.29
N GLY A 343 21.09 -28.27 1.10
CA GLY A 343 22.11 -27.40 0.50
C GLY A 343 21.55 -26.03 0.11
N ALA A 344 22.40 -25.07 -0.26
CA ALA A 344 21.90 -23.84 -0.88
C ALA A 344 21.25 -24.17 -2.23
N GLY A 345 20.14 -23.52 -2.55
CA GLY A 345 19.41 -23.79 -3.79
C GLY A 345 18.07 -23.08 -3.82
N GLU A 346 17.15 -23.57 -4.64
CA GLU A 346 15.86 -22.93 -4.88
C GLU A 346 14.80 -24.00 -5.18
N ILE A 347 13.55 -23.73 -4.80
CA ILE A 347 12.40 -24.56 -5.14
C ILE A 347 11.50 -23.75 -6.07
N ALA A 348 11.17 -24.31 -7.24
CA ALA A 348 10.42 -23.62 -8.29
C ALA A 348 9.38 -24.55 -8.95
N GLY A 349 8.26 -24.79 -8.27
CA GLY A 349 7.16 -25.62 -8.77
C GLY A 349 6.35 -26.30 -7.66
N ARG A 350 5.56 -27.31 -8.02
CA ARG A 350 4.72 -28.08 -7.09
C ARG A 350 5.55 -29.02 -6.23
N VAL A 351 5.31 -29.04 -4.92
CA VAL A 351 5.87 -30.02 -3.99
C VAL A 351 4.86 -31.14 -3.77
N THR A 352 5.33 -32.39 -3.74
CA THR A 352 4.50 -33.54 -3.39
C THR A 352 4.91 -34.05 -2.02
N VAL A 353 3.94 -34.21 -1.12
CA VAL A 353 4.12 -34.80 0.21
C VAL A 353 3.44 -36.17 0.18
N ALA A 354 4.22 -37.23 0.35
CA ALA A 354 3.71 -38.59 0.45
C ALA A 354 3.86 -39.10 1.88
N LEU A 355 2.77 -39.59 2.45
CA LEU A 355 2.67 -40.05 3.84
C LEU A 355 2.28 -41.54 3.84
N ASP A 356 3.00 -42.36 4.60
CA ASP A 356 2.50 -43.66 5.06
C ASP A 356 1.65 -43.40 6.30
N ALA A 357 0.34 -43.46 6.15
CA ALA A 357 -0.60 -42.91 7.10
C ALA A 357 -1.73 -43.89 7.43
N GLU A 358 -2.26 -43.75 8.65
CA GLU A 358 -3.33 -44.57 9.20
C GLU A 358 -4.39 -43.66 9.84
N ALA A 359 -5.65 -44.02 9.68
CA ALA A 359 -6.77 -43.38 10.34
C ALA A 359 -7.70 -44.46 10.92
N ASP A 360 -8.36 -44.16 12.03
CA ASP A 360 -9.38 -45.00 12.67
C ASP A 360 -10.81 -44.79 12.11
N SER A 361 -10.94 -43.89 11.14
CA SER A 361 -12.20 -43.52 10.49
C SER A 361 -12.23 -44.06 9.06
N VAL A 362 -13.43 -44.13 8.48
CA VAL A 362 -13.64 -44.65 7.12
C VAL A 362 -13.21 -43.67 6.02
N ASP A 363 -13.07 -42.40 6.37
CA ASP A 363 -12.48 -41.37 5.53
C ASP A 363 -11.80 -40.29 6.39
N ALA A 364 -10.82 -39.60 5.81
CA ALA A 364 -10.05 -38.59 6.49
C ALA A 364 -9.56 -37.51 5.53
N ASP A 365 -9.60 -36.26 6.00
CA ASP A 365 -8.85 -35.17 5.39
C ASP A 365 -7.43 -35.16 5.95
N TRP A 366 -6.48 -34.91 5.07
CA TRP A 366 -5.07 -34.78 5.36
C TRP A 366 -4.63 -33.43 4.82
N VAL A 367 -4.28 -32.53 5.74
CA VAL A 367 -3.82 -31.18 5.43
C VAL A 367 -2.32 -31.15 5.59
N VAL A 368 -1.61 -30.61 4.60
CA VAL A 368 -0.17 -30.37 4.67
C VAL A 368 0.07 -28.86 4.60
N ARG A 369 0.89 -28.33 5.50
CA ARG A 369 1.39 -26.96 5.44
C ARG A 369 2.88 -26.95 5.43
N ILE A 370 3.47 -26.39 4.39
CA ILE A 370 4.91 -26.40 4.19
C ILE A 370 5.48 -25.04 4.59
N ALA A 371 6.52 -25.05 5.41
CA ALA A 371 7.38 -23.90 5.70
C ALA A 371 8.85 -24.20 5.43
N LEU A 372 9.60 -23.15 5.16
CA LEU A 372 11.06 -23.16 5.16
C LEU A 372 11.55 -22.70 6.54
N GLN A 373 12.30 -23.55 7.23
CA GLN A 373 12.97 -23.22 8.47
C GLN A 373 14.43 -22.85 8.18
N ASN A 374 14.87 -21.68 8.62
CA ASN A 374 16.25 -21.22 8.54
C ASN A 374 16.68 -20.68 9.92
N GLY A 375 17.49 -21.46 10.65
CA GLY A 375 17.73 -21.22 12.07
C GLY A 375 16.40 -21.24 12.84
N ASP A 376 16.15 -20.21 13.64
CA ASP A 376 14.92 -20.04 14.41
C ASP A 376 13.75 -19.46 13.59
N ARG A 377 14.02 -18.99 12.37
CA ARG A 377 12.99 -18.38 11.51
C ARG A 377 12.23 -19.47 10.74
N LEU A 378 10.90 -19.44 10.83
CA LEU A 378 9.99 -20.31 10.08
C LEU A 378 9.15 -19.48 9.10
N VAL A 379 9.29 -19.75 7.80
CA VAL A 379 8.60 -19.00 6.72
C VAL A 379 7.55 -19.90 6.06
N PRO A 380 6.25 -19.64 6.25
CA PRO A 380 5.18 -20.40 5.60
C PRO A 380 5.23 -20.22 4.07
N LEU A 381 5.17 -21.33 3.33
CA LEU A 381 5.25 -21.33 1.87
C LEU A 381 3.90 -21.60 1.22
N THR A 382 3.25 -22.70 1.60
CA THR A 382 2.01 -23.16 0.97
C THR A 382 1.25 -24.15 1.84
N HIS A 383 0.03 -24.48 1.43
CA HIS A 383 -0.76 -25.55 2.02
C HIS A 383 -1.51 -26.34 0.94
N ALA A 384 -1.93 -27.56 1.28
CA ALA A 384 -2.85 -28.35 0.48
C ALA A 384 -3.63 -29.32 1.36
N ILE A 385 -4.76 -29.80 0.85
CA ILE A 385 -5.64 -30.73 1.54
C ILE A 385 -6.08 -31.83 0.59
N GLY A 386 -6.07 -33.08 1.06
CA GLY A 386 -6.59 -34.23 0.33
C GLY A 386 -7.51 -35.07 1.20
N ARG A 387 -8.66 -35.47 0.65
CA ARG A 387 -9.57 -36.43 1.27
C ARG A 387 -9.28 -37.83 0.75
N TYR A 388 -9.22 -38.77 1.68
CA TYR A 388 -8.91 -40.16 1.39
C TYR A 388 -9.88 -41.09 2.10
N ALA A 389 -10.36 -42.10 1.38
CA ALA A 389 -11.03 -43.24 2.00
C ALA A 389 -10.00 -44.08 2.79
N HIS A 390 -10.40 -44.58 3.94
CA HIS A 390 -9.58 -45.38 4.84
C HIS A 390 -10.30 -46.67 5.22
N VAL A 391 -9.53 -47.71 5.50
CA VAL A 391 -10.01 -48.86 6.26
C VAL A 391 -9.49 -48.64 7.68
N PRO A 392 -10.35 -48.47 8.70
CA PRO A 392 -9.93 -48.16 10.05
C PRO A 392 -8.76 -49.04 10.55
N GLY A 393 -7.69 -48.39 11.02
CA GLY A 393 -6.50 -49.06 11.56
C GLY A 393 -5.56 -49.68 10.52
N ARG A 394 -5.81 -49.49 9.22
CA ARG A 394 -4.94 -49.98 8.14
C ARG A 394 -4.12 -48.84 7.54
N ARG A 395 -2.81 -49.05 7.43
CA ARG A 395 -1.90 -48.14 6.74
C ARG A 395 -2.20 -48.03 5.25
N ARG A 396 -2.05 -46.82 4.72
CA ARG A 396 -2.10 -46.53 3.29
C ARG A 396 -1.20 -45.35 2.92
N GLU A 397 -0.83 -45.28 1.65
CA GLU A 397 -0.17 -44.10 1.12
C GLU A 397 -1.20 -42.98 0.87
N VAL A 398 -0.85 -41.77 1.30
CA VAL A 398 -1.56 -40.51 1.11
C VAL A 398 -0.62 -39.56 0.38
N VAL A 399 -0.99 -39.10 -0.82
CA VAL A 399 -0.12 -38.28 -1.69
C VAL A 399 -0.76 -36.93 -1.95
N ILE A 400 -0.22 -35.86 -1.37
CA ILE A 400 -0.79 -34.52 -1.50
C ILE A 400 0.18 -33.65 -2.30
N THR A 401 -0.30 -33.13 -3.43
CA THR A 401 0.44 -32.18 -4.25
C THR A 401 0.01 -30.77 -3.91
N THR A 402 0.97 -29.91 -3.59
CA THR A 402 0.67 -28.50 -3.28
C THR A 402 0.44 -27.68 -4.55
N PRO A 403 -0.20 -26.50 -4.42
CA PRO A 403 0.03 -25.43 -5.36
C PRO A 403 1.53 -25.19 -5.58
N PRO A 404 1.91 -24.66 -6.75
CA PRO A 404 3.31 -24.32 -7.01
C PRO A 404 3.85 -23.34 -5.96
N ILE A 405 5.13 -23.50 -5.60
CA ILE A 405 5.87 -22.58 -4.74
C ILE A 405 7.14 -22.11 -5.43
N GLY A 406 7.55 -20.89 -5.11
CA GLY A 406 8.82 -20.33 -5.49
C GLY A 406 9.53 -19.78 -4.26
N VAL A 407 10.68 -20.36 -3.89
CA VAL A 407 11.43 -19.93 -2.71
C VAL A 407 12.93 -20.19 -2.86
N LEU A 408 13.74 -19.27 -2.33
CA LEU A 408 15.18 -19.45 -2.16
C LEU A 408 15.49 -20.22 -0.87
N VAL A 409 16.41 -21.17 -0.95
CA VAL A 409 16.80 -22.03 0.15
C VAL A 409 18.26 -21.78 0.51
N ALA A 410 18.48 -21.29 1.73
CA ALA A 410 19.82 -21.14 2.29
C ALA A 410 20.43 -22.49 2.68
N ALA A 411 21.75 -22.61 2.63
CA ALA A 411 22.43 -23.82 3.13
C ALA A 411 22.11 -24.03 4.61
N GLY A 412 21.78 -25.26 4.99
CA GLY A 412 21.40 -25.64 6.35
C GLY A 412 19.91 -25.48 6.67
N ALA A 413 19.12 -24.84 5.78
CA ALA A 413 17.68 -24.71 5.95
C ALA A 413 16.96 -26.07 5.83
N ARG A 414 15.75 -26.18 6.38
CA ARG A 414 14.94 -27.41 6.35
C ARG A 414 13.53 -27.09 5.85
N LEU A 415 12.90 -28.04 5.15
CA LEU A 415 11.46 -27.99 4.96
C LEU A 415 10.78 -28.64 6.17
N VAL A 416 9.77 -27.94 6.67
CA VAL A 416 8.93 -28.39 7.78
C VAL A 416 7.50 -28.49 7.26
N VAL A 417 6.86 -29.64 7.48
CA VAL A 417 5.46 -29.89 7.08
C VAL A 417 4.62 -30.21 8.31
N GLU A 418 3.65 -29.35 8.61
CA GLU A 418 2.58 -29.70 9.55
C GLU A 418 1.55 -30.57 8.83
N VAL A 419 1.21 -31.70 9.43
CA VAL A 419 0.16 -32.62 8.96
C VAL A 419 -0.99 -32.59 9.95
N ALA A 420 -2.17 -32.11 9.51
CA ALA A 420 -3.35 -31.95 10.37
C ALA A 420 -4.62 -32.54 9.72
N GLY A 421 -5.68 -32.70 10.50
CA GLY A 421 -6.95 -33.27 10.04
C GLY A 421 -7.95 -32.28 9.43
N HIS A 422 -7.78 -30.97 9.68
CA HIS A 422 -8.72 -29.94 9.22
C HIS A 422 -8.02 -28.67 8.72
N HIS A 423 -8.72 -27.89 7.89
CA HIS A 423 -8.26 -26.58 7.42
C HIS A 423 -9.42 -25.58 7.46
N TRP A 424 -10.02 -25.40 8.64
CA TRP A 424 -11.27 -24.63 8.81
C TRP A 424 -10.99 -23.17 9.22
N PRO A 425 -11.72 -22.15 8.72
CA PRO A 425 -12.92 -22.24 7.89
C PRO A 425 -12.69 -22.24 6.38
N ALA A 426 -11.44 -22.28 5.89
CA ALA A 426 -11.18 -22.33 4.44
C ALA A 426 -11.85 -23.56 3.78
N HIS A 427 -11.81 -24.72 4.45
CA HIS A 427 -12.46 -25.95 4.04
C HIS A 427 -13.50 -26.43 5.06
N ALA A 428 -14.55 -27.11 4.58
CA ALA A 428 -15.51 -27.78 5.44
C ALA A 428 -14.83 -28.95 6.17
N ARG A 429 -15.16 -29.12 7.46
CA ARG A 429 -14.61 -30.17 8.31
C ARG A 429 -15.08 -31.54 7.82
N ASN A 430 -14.17 -32.50 7.71
CA ASN A 430 -14.53 -33.88 7.42
C ASN A 430 -15.39 -34.46 8.57
N PRO A 431 -16.53 -35.12 8.28
CA PRO A 431 -17.35 -35.75 9.30
C PRO A 431 -16.75 -37.02 9.91
N HIS A 432 -15.80 -37.66 9.21
CA HIS A 432 -15.14 -38.93 9.53
C HIS A 432 -16.07 -40.16 9.48
N THR A 433 -17.26 -39.99 8.90
CA THR A 433 -18.31 -41.02 8.78
C THR A 433 -18.45 -41.57 7.37
N GLY A 434 -17.67 -41.08 6.39
CA GLY A 434 -17.84 -41.36 4.97
C GLY A 434 -18.96 -40.55 4.29
N GLY A 435 -19.71 -39.75 5.05
CA GLY A 435 -20.71 -38.83 4.50
C GLY A 435 -20.09 -37.58 3.85
N ASP A 436 -20.86 -36.88 3.00
CA ASP A 436 -20.41 -35.59 2.45
C ASP A 436 -20.43 -34.52 3.55
N PRO A 437 -19.30 -33.83 3.84
CA PRO A 437 -19.23 -32.72 4.79
C PRO A 437 -20.25 -31.62 4.56
N VAL A 438 -20.70 -31.47 3.31
CA VAL A 438 -21.60 -30.40 2.94
C VAL A 438 -23.02 -30.66 3.49
N THR A 439 -23.43 -31.93 3.53
CA THR A 439 -24.75 -32.39 3.98
C THR A 439 -24.72 -33.04 5.36
N ALA A 440 -23.53 -33.32 5.90
CA ALA A 440 -23.36 -33.94 7.20
C ALA A 440 -24.00 -33.09 8.31
N THR A 441 -24.70 -33.76 9.22
CA THR A 441 -25.32 -33.15 10.42
C THR A 441 -24.56 -33.50 11.70
N GLU A 442 -23.59 -34.40 11.62
CA GLU A 442 -22.78 -34.91 12.73
C GLU A 442 -21.33 -34.98 12.28
N LEU A 443 -20.42 -34.63 13.20
CA LEU A 443 -18.98 -34.71 13.00
C LEU A 443 -18.39 -35.47 14.18
N LEU A 444 -17.57 -36.48 13.93
CA LEU A 444 -16.94 -37.31 14.97
C LEU A 444 -15.43 -37.05 15.02
N PRO A 445 -14.78 -37.06 16.19
CA PRO A 445 -13.32 -37.08 16.27
C PRO A 445 -12.75 -38.33 15.59
N GLY A 446 -11.55 -38.22 15.02
CA GLY A 446 -10.85 -39.36 14.42
C GLY A 446 -9.34 -39.32 14.69
N ALA A 447 -8.79 -40.42 15.19
CA ALA A 447 -7.36 -40.59 15.40
C ALA A 447 -6.59 -40.78 14.08
N ARG A 448 -5.38 -40.23 14.04
CA ARG A 448 -4.48 -40.25 12.88
C ARG A 448 -3.10 -40.69 13.35
N HIS A 449 -2.41 -41.42 12.48
CA HIS A 449 -1.01 -41.76 12.68
C HIS A 449 -0.21 -41.62 11.37
N VAL A 450 0.92 -40.92 11.40
CA VAL A 450 1.87 -40.81 10.28
C VAL A 450 3.10 -41.64 10.58
N HIS A 451 3.25 -42.79 9.91
CA HIS A 451 4.34 -43.74 10.15
C HIS A 451 5.64 -43.33 9.46
N ALA A 452 5.54 -42.78 8.26
CA ALA A 452 6.68 -42.27 7.49
C ALA A 452 6.22 -41.19 6.50
N ALA A 453 7.16 -40.37 6.04
CA ALA A 453 6.89 -39.35 5.03
C ALA A 453 8.11 -39.13 4.11
N HIS A 454 7.85 -38.72 2.87
CA HIS A 454 8.88 -38.19 1.98
C HIS A 454 8.34 -37.02 1.17
N LEU A 455 9.24 -36.10 0.79
CA LEU A 455 8.92 -34.93 -0.03
C LEU A 455 9.59 -35.07 -1.39
N ASP A 456 8.82 -34.97 -2.47
CA ASP A 456 9.36 -34.84 -3.82
C ASP A 456 9.30 -33.35 -4.22
N VAL A 457 10.46 -32.70 -4.34
CA VAL A 457 10.60 -31.25 -4.56
C VAL A 457 11.22 -30.90 -5.91
N PRO A 458 10.80 -29.80 -6.57
CA PRO A 458 11.45 -29.25 -7.76
C PRO A 458 12.68 -28.43 -7.39
N TRP A 459 13.77 -29.12 -7.03
CA TRP A 459 15.01 -28.51 -6.55
C TRP A 459 15.92 -28.02 -7.68
N ARG A 460 16.43 -26.81 -7.54
CA ARG A 460 17.48 -26.22 -8.39
C ARG A 460 18.71 -25.87 -7.54
N GLY A 461 19.89 -26.19 -8.04
CA GLY A 461 21.15 -25.86 -7.38
C GLY A 461 21.47 -24.35 -7.42
N PRO A 462 22.47 -23.89 -6.65
CA PRO A 462 22.88 -22.50 -6.65
C PRO A 462 23.48 -22.12 -8.02
N GLY A 463 23.27 -20.86 -8.44
CA GLY A 463 23.77 -20.36 -9.73
C GLY A 463 22.95 -20.77 -10.95
N THR A 464 21.76 -21.36 -10.77
CA THR A 464 20.83 -21.64 -11.87
C THR A 464 20.37 -20.31 -12.51
N ALA A 465 20.37 -20.25 -13.84
CA ALA A 465 20.09 -19.03 -14.60
C ALA A 465 18.73 -18.39 -14.21
N VAL A 466 18.77 -17.08 -13.96
CA VAL A 466 17.59 -16.24 -13.79
C VAL A 466 16.98 -16.00 -15.17
N VAL A 467 15.66 -16.11 -15.27
CA VAL A 467 14.91 -15.63 -16.44
C VAL A 467 14.22 -14.32 -16.08
N THR A 468 14.02 -13.43 -17.03
CA THR A 468 13.14 -12.28 -16.83
C THR A 468 11.73 -12.63 -17.29
N PRO A 469 10.66 -12.11 -16.67
CA PRO A 469 9.31 -12.25 -17.21
C PRO A 469 9.19 -11.65 -18.62
N SER A 470 10.01 -10.65 -18.96
CA SER A 470 10.09 -10.10 -20.32
C SER A 470 10.59 -11.14 -21.33
N ALA A 471 11.48 -12.05 -20.93
CA ALA A 471 11.98 -13.12 -21.79
C ALA A 471 10.91 -14.18 -22.11
N LEU A 472 9.78 -14.24 -21.37
CA LEU A 472 8.61 -14.99 -21.82
C LEU A 472 7.96 -14.38 -23.07
N LEU A 473 8.23 -13.11 -23.33
CA LEU A 473 7.56 -12.27 -24.31
C LEU A 473 8.51 -11.78 -25.43
N ASP A 474 9.77 -12.24 -25.41
CA ASP A 474 10.76 -11.93 -26.46
C ASP A 474 10.95 -13.16 -27.39
N PRO A 475 10.75 -13.02 -28.72
CA PRO A 475 11.13 -14.06 -29.66
C PRO A 475 12.67 -14.12 -29.82
N PRO A 476 13.28 -15.28 -30.16
CA PRO A 476 14.72 -15.35 -30.35
C PRO A 476 15.10 -14.72 -31.69
N ARG A 477 15.84 -13.60 -31.73
CA ARG A 477 16.62 -13.20 -32.91
C ARG A 477 17.92 -12.45 -32.57
N PRO A 478 18.92 -12.57 -33.46
CA PRO A 478 20.33 -12.30 -33.18
C PRO A 478 20.69 -10.82 -33.37
N ASP A 479 21.74 -10.42 -32.64
CA ASP A 479 22.69 -9.36 -32.99
C ASP A 479 22.10 -8.10 -33.63
N GLN A 480 21.49 -7.21 -32.83
CA GLN A 480 21.50 -5.78 -33.14
C GLN A 480 21.64 -4.94 -31.88
N GLU A 481 22.53 -3.94 -32.00
CA GLU A 481 22.97 -3.00 -31.00
C GLU A 481 21.83 -2.35 -30.22
N VAL A 482 22.08 -2.13 -28.93
CA VAL A 482 21.23 -1.41 -28.00
C VAL A 482 21.08 0.04 -28.48
N ALA A 483 20.04 0.30 -29.27
CA ALA A 483 19.48 1.63 -29.43
C ALA A 483 18.55 1.87 -28.22
N SER A 484 18.85 2.92 -27.46
CA SER A 484 18.07 3.41 -26.33
C SER A 484 16.55 3.40 -26.61
N MET A 485 15.78 2.63 -25.83
CA MET A 485 14.32 2.73 -25.85
C MET A 485 13.88 4.11 -25.31
N PRO A 486 12.84 4.75 -25.90
CA PRO A 486 12.28 5.96 -25.35
C PRO A 486 11.57 5.68 -24.02
N ALA A 487 11.67 6.62 -23.09
CA ALA A 487 11.03 6.58 -21.78
C ALA A 487 9.53 6.29 -21.87
N THR A 488 9.01 5.47 -20.94
CA THR A 488 7.57 5.33 -20.67
C THR A 488 6.96 6.74 -20.61
N PRO A 489 5.87 7.05 -21.34
CA PRO A 489 5.30 8.39 -21.29
C PRO A 489 4.86 8.69 -19.87
N THR A 490 5.49 9.71 -19.28
CA THR A 490 5.16 10.21 -17.95
C THR A 490 3.70 10.63 -17.94
N MET A 491 2.91 10.08 -17.03
CA MET A 491 1.51 10.45 -16.90
C MET A 491 1.41 11.91 -16.43
N PRO A 492 0.40 12.66 -16.92
CA PRO A 492 0.12 13.98 -16.39
C PRO A 492 -0.21 13.90 -14.90
N VAL A 493 0.19 14.90 -14.13
CA VAL A 493 0.02 14.94 -12.66
C VAL A 493 -1.46 14.86 -12.27
N GLU A 494 -2.34 15.37 -13.13
CA GLU A 494 -3.80 15.33 -13.01
C GLU A 494 -4.35 13.91 -12.97
N SER A 495 -3.62 12.91 -13.48
CA SER A 495 -4.02 11.50 -13.41
C SER A 495 -4.06 10.93 -11.98
N LEU A 496 -3.45 11.62 -11.02
CA LEU A 496 -3.56 11.28 -9.60
C LEU A 496 -4.91 11.70 -8.99
N ILE A 497 -5.70 12.51 -9.72
CA ILE A 497 -7.00 13.02 -9.29
C ILE A 497 -8.12 12.23 -9.96
N ASP A 498 -8.80 11.38 -9.19
CA ASP A 498 -9.99 10.66 -9.64
C ASP A 498 -10.86 10.24 -8.44
N PRO A 499 -12.19 10.45 -8.47
CA PRO A 499 -13.06 10.18 -7.32
C PRO A 499 -13.17 8.70 -6.93
N VAL A 500 -12.79 7.77 -7.81
CA VAL A 500 -12.90 6.33 -7.63
C VAL A 500 -11.52 5.70 -7.39
N THR A 501 -10.53 6.04 -8.22
CA THR A 501 -9.21 5.39 -8.26
C THR A 501 -8.04 6.31 -7.94
N GLY A 502 -8.26 7.61 -7.79
CA GLY A 502 -7.20 8.60 -7.58
C GLY A 502 -6.64 8.56 -6.16
N ILE A 503 -5.36 8.89 -6.02
CA ILE A 503 -4.75 9.19 -4.72
C ILE A 503 -5.47 10.40 -4.12
N VAL A 504 -5.77 11.39 -4.95
CA VAL A 504 -6.66 12.50 -4.62
C VAL A 504 -8.02 12.23 -5.25
N ARG A 505 -9.07 12.21 -4.45
CA ARG A 505 -10.44 11.96 -4.92
C ARG A 505 -11.02 13.18 -5.62
N ARG A 506 -10.73 14.37 -5.10
CA ARG A 506 -11.15 15.65 -5.68
C ARG A 506 -10.35 16.80 -5.09
N LEU A 507 -10.29 17.89 -5.85
CA LEU A 507 -9.85 19.20 -5.38
C LEU A 507 -11.08 20.09 -5.17
N VAL A 508 -11.16 20.74 -4.01
CA VAL A 508 -12.29 21.56 -3.59
C VAL A 508 -11.77 22.96 -3.31
N ASP A 509 -12.30 23.96 -4.00
CA ASP A 509 -11.95 25.36 -3.73
C ASP A 509 -12.52 25.75 -2.35
N VAL A 510 -11.68 26.36 -1.53
CA VAL A 510 -12.08 26.86 -0.21
C VAL A 510 -12.89 28.14 -0.40
N ALA A 511 -14.06 28.19 0.22
CA ALA A 511 -14.91 29.37 0.18
C ALA A 511 -14.17 30.60 0.76
N PRO A 512 -14.41 31.81 0.23
CA PRO A 512 -13.81 33.02 0.77
C PRO A 512 -14.05 33.15 2.28
N VAL A 513 -12.95 33.29 3.04
CA VAL A 513 -13.01 33.41 4.49
C VAL A 513 -13.16 34.89 4.86
N ASN A 514 -14.18 35.21 5.66
CA ASN A 514 -14.46 36.59 6.07
C ASN A 514 -13.26 37.20 6.82
N GLY A 515 -12.72 38.29 6.30
CA GLY A 515 -11.57 39.00 6.87
C GLY A 515 -10.21 38.54 6.33
N ALA A 516 -10.15 37.47 5.54
CA ALA A 516 -8.94 37.09 4.81
C ALA A 516 -8.59 38.12 3.72
N PRO A 517 -7.35 38.13 3.21
CA PRO A 517 -7.00 38.89 2.02
C PRO A 517 -7.94 38.56 0.84
N PRO A 518 -8.44 39.55 0.07
CA PRO A 518 -9.39 39.30 -1.02
C PRO A 518 -8.89 38.33 -2.09
N ARG A 519 -7.57 38.27 -2.28
CA ARG A 519 -6.92 37.39 -3.26
C ARG A 519 -6.41 36.09 -2.65
N TYR A 520 -6.60 35.86 -1.34
CA TYR A 520 -6.27 34.57 -0.73
C TYR A 520 -7.08 33.45 -1.38
N THR A 521 -6.38 32.51 -1.99
CA THR A 521 -6.97 31.38 -2.70
C THR A 521 -6.54 30.09 -2.01
N GLY A 522 -7.49 29.32 -1.51
CA GLY A 522 -7.25 28.02 -0.88
C GLY A 522 -7.90 26.91 -1.69
N VAL A 523 -7.21 25.78 -1.80
CA VAL A 523 -7.74 24.56 -2.44
C VAL A 523 -7.44 23.38 -1.55
N THR A 524 -8.47 22.64 -1.19
CA THR A 524 -8.38 21.42 -0.39
C THR A 524 -8.32 20.21 -1.30
N ALA A 525 -7.33 19.34 -1.12
CA ALA A 525 -7.29 18.02 -1.74
C ALA A 525 -7.90 16.99 -0.78
N GLU A 526 -8.94 16.27 -1.23
CA GLU A 526 -9.46 15.12 -0.50
C GLU A 526 -8.70 13.87 -0.90
N ILE A 527 -7.99 13.28 0.04
CA ILE A 527 -7.09 12.15 -0.19
C ILE A 527 -7.86 10.84 0.03
N ALA A 528 -7.54 9.82 -0.77
CA ALA A 528 -8.10 8.48 -0.61
C ALA A 528 -7.68 7.85 0.73
N ASP A 529 -8.56 7.02 1.30
CA ASP A 529 -8.28 6.36 2.58
C ASP A 529 -7.33 5.17 2.39
N ALA A 530 -6.02 5.45 2.43
CA ALA A 530 -4.96 4.48 2.25
C ALA A 530 -4.94 3.38 3.33
N ARG A 531 -5.64 3.55 4.47
CA ARG A 531 -5.77 2.52 5.51
C ARG A 531 -6.49 1.27 5.01
N ARG A 532 -7.25 1.38 3.92
CA ARG A 532 -7.85 0.23 3.22
C ARG A 532 -6.79 -0.69 2.60
N LEU A 533 -5.58 -0.19 2.37
CA LEU A 533 -4.44 -0.92 1.80
C LEU A 533 -3.49 -1.49 2.87
N GLY A 534 -3.75 -1.24 4.16
CA GLY A 534 -2.94 -1.73 5.28
C GLY A 534 -2.69 -0.69 6.37
N ALA A 535 -1.59 -0.83 7.11
CA ALA A 535 -1.16 0.13 8.12
C ALA A 535 -0.53 1.39 7.47
N TRP A 536 -1.37 2.14 6.75
CA TRP A 536 -0.98 3.33 5.99
C TRP A 536 -1.93 4.49 6.34
N PRO A 537 -1.76 5.13 7.52
CA PRO A 537 -2.62 6.21 7.98
C PRO A 537 -2.19 7.55 7.36
N ALA A 538 -2.27 7.66 6.03
CA ALA A 538 -2.07 8.93 5.35
C ALA A 538 -3.19 9.93 5.71
N ASP A 539 -2.84 11.21 5.72
CA ASP A 539 -3.81 12.28 5.93
C ASP A 539 -4.91 12.21 4.88
N ARG A 540 -6.13 12.56 5.27
CA ARG A 540 -7.31 12.47 4.39
C ARG A 540 -7.59 13.77 3.66
N VAL A 541 -6.89 14.83 4.03
CA VAL A 541 -7.09 16.19 3.55
C VAL A 541 -5.74 16.92 3.56
N SER A 542 -5.44 17.68 2.52
CA SER A 542 -4.34 18.64 2.47
C SER A 542 -4.81 19.97 1.86
N LEU A 543 -4.02 21.05 1.98
CA LEU A 543 -4.41 22.38 1.52
C LEU A 543 -3.27 23.08 0.76
N GLY A 544 -3.57 23.51 -0.46
CA GLY A 544 -2.73 24.44 -1.21
C GLY A 544 -3.25 25.86 -1.13
N THR A 545 -2.33 26.82 -0.98
CA THR A 545 -2.67 28.24 -0.84
C THR A 545 -1.80 29.14 -1.73
N THR A 546 -2.41 30.19 -2.29
CA THR A 546 -1.73 31.23 -3.09
C THR A 546 -2.44 32.58 -2.95
N PHE A 547 -1.88 33.62 -3.58
CA PHE A 547 -2.55 34.88 -3.85
C PHE A 547 -2.98 34.98 -5.32
N GLY A 548 -4.28 34.90 -5.58
CA GLY A 548 -4.90 35.15 -6.88
C GLY A 548 -4.51 34.16 -7.99
N ASP A 549 -3.97 32.99 -7.62
CA ASP A 549 -3.58 31.92 -8.56
C ASP A 549 -4.20 30.57 -8.16
N PRO A 550 -5.44 30.28 -8.61
CA PRO A 550 -6.08 29.00 -8.34
C PRO A 550 -5.33 27.78 -8.89
N GLY A 551 -4.57 27.94 -9.99
CA GLY A 551 -3.79 26.85 -10.58
C GLY A 551 -2.61 26.45 -9.71
N GLY A 552 -1.87 27.45 -9.19
CA GLY A 552 -0.83 27.24 -8.19
C GLY A 552 -1.36 26.63 -6.90
N ALA A 553 -2.53 27.09 -6.42
CA ALA A 553 -3.16 26.53 -5.21
C ALA A 553 -3.53 25.04 -5.40
N ARG A 554 -4.09 24.68 -6.56
CA ARG A 554 -4.37 23.26 -6.92
C ARG A 554 -3.10 22.41 -6.95
N THR A 555 -2.03 22.95 -7.54
CA THR A 555 -0.73 22.28 -7.64
C THR A 555 -0.11 22.05 -6.25
N ALA A 556 -0.15 23.05 -5.38
CA ALA A 556 0.32 22.95 -4.00
C ALA A 556 -0.50 21.93 -3.20
N ALA A 557 -1.83 21.95 -3.33
CA ALA A 557 -2.73 21.02 -2.63
C ALA A 557 -2.44 19.56 -3.01
N LEU A 558 -2.25 19.31 -4.30
CA LEU A 558 -1.91 18.00 -4.82
C LEU A 558 -0.49 17.57 -4.41
N GLY A 559 0.48 18.49 -4.46
CA GLY A 559 1.84 18.24 -4.00
C GLY A 559 1.89 17.80 -2.54
N GLU A 560 1.20 18.52 -1.65
CA GLU A 560 1.10 18.15 -0.24
C GLU A 560 0.32 16.84 -0.05
N ALA A 561 -0.76 16.60 -0.81
CA ALA A 561 -1.50 15.34 -0.74
C ALA A 561 -0.62 14.13 -1.06
N VAL A 562 0.16 14.24 -2.14
CA VAL A 562 1.11 13.21 -2.59
C VAL A 562 2.24 13.05 -1.57
N GLU A 563 2.71 14.13 -0.97
CA GLU A 563 3.73 14.13 0.08
C GLU A 563 3.27 13.31 1.30
N ARG A 564 2.07 13.62 1.81
CA ARG A 564 1.46 12.91 2.95
C ARG A 564 1.17 11.45 2.60
N TYR A 565 0.68 11.18 1.39
CA TYR A 565 0.44 9.81 0.92
C TYR A 565 1.74 8.99 0.92
N CYS A 566 2.77 9.45 0.21
CA CYS A 566 4.06 8.76 0.12
C CYS A 566 4.77 8.65 1.47
N GLY A 567 4.84 9.74 2.24
CA GLY A 567 5.56 9.78 3.51
C GLY A 567 5.00 8.81 4.56
N ASN A 568 3.72 8.50 4.52
CA ASN A 568 3.06 7.55 5.43
C ASN A 568 3.19 6.08 5.00
N ARG A 569 3.82 5.79 3.84
CA ARG A 569 4.04 4.42 3.39
C ARG A 569 5.35 3.86 3.94
N VAL A 570 5.25 3.05 4.98
CA VAL A 570 6.39 2.26 5.49
C VAL A 570 6.50 0.96 4.69
N ALA A 571 7.65 0.71 4.06
CA ALA A 571 7.93 -0.59 3.44
C ALA A 571 8.07 -1.67 4.55
N PRO A 572 7.45 -2.85 4.45
CA PRO A 572 7.75 -3.97 5.34
C PRO A 572 9.06 -4.67 4.92
N GLY A 573 9.60 -5.49 5.81
CA GLY A 573 10.88 -6.16 5.59
C GLY A 573 12.11 -5.27 5.82
N LEU A 574 11.97 -4.20 6.61
CA LEU A 574 13.10 -3.33 6.98
C LEU A 574 14.13 -4.09 7.81
N LEU A 575 15.39 -3.70 7.68
CA LEU A 575 16.47 -4.29 8.45
C LEU A 575 16.31 -3.90 9.92
N ARG A 576 16.06 -4.87 10.80
CA ARG A 576 16.05 -4.65 12.24
C ARG A 576 17.41 -5.02 12.83
N ALA A 577 18.13 -4.03 13.34
CA ALA A 577 19.48 -4.20 13.89
C ALA A 577 19.77 -3.13 14.95
N ALA A 578 20.68 -3.41 15.88
CA ALA A 578 21.24 -2.38 16.74
C ALA A 578 22.29 -1.56 15.97
N ALA A 579 22.51 -0.29 16.33
CA ALA A 579 23.53 0.52 15.66
C ALA A 579 24.93 -0.10 15.81
N ALA A 580 25.18 -0.83 16.91
CA ALA A 580 26.40 -1.59 17.12
C ALA A 580 26.64 -2.68 16.04
N ASP A 581 25.59 -3.27 15.48
CA ASP A 581 25.68 -4.32 14.46
C ASP A 581 26.02 -3.75 13.07
N LEU A 582 25.81 -2.44 12.87
CA LEU A 582 26.09 -1.72 11.63
C LEU A 582 27.43 -0.98 11.66
N ARG A 583 28.26 -1.23 12.68
CA ARG A 583 29.58 -0.59 12.81
C ARG A 583 30.46 -0.92 11.60
N GLY A 584 30.94 0.12 10.92
CA GLY A 584 31.74 0.02 9.70
C GLY A 584 30.98 0.40 8.43
N GLU A 585 29.65 0.47 8.48
CA GLU A 585 28.81 1.04 7.43
C GLU A 585 28.56 2.53 7.71
N ARG A 586 28.24 3.31 6.66
CA ARG A 586 27.76 4.69 6.83
C ARG A 586 26.35 4.65 7.44
N MET A 587 26.15 5.33 8.56
CA MET A 587 24.83 5.42 9.22
C MET A 587 24.65 6.75 9.96
N PHE A 588 23.39 7.08 10.28
CA PHE A 588 23.02 8.13 11.23
C PHE A 588 22.62 7.46 12.54
N GLY A 589 23.60 7.35 13.44
CA GLY A 589 23.49 6.56 14.67
C GLY A 589 23.17 7.38 15.93
N PRO A 590 23.20 6.76 17.12
CA PRO A 590 22.99 7.41 18.41
C PRO A 590 23.81 8.70 18.64
N GLY A 591 25.08 8.72 18.18
CA GLY A 591 25.95 9.89 18.31
C GLY A 591 25.57 11.07 17.41
N ASP A 592 24.91 10.79 16.28
CA ASP A 592 24.44 11.80 15.33
C ASP A 592 23.07 12.38 15.75
N LEU A 593 22.26 11.60 16.47
CA LEU A 593 20.85 11.89 16.75
C LEU A 593 20.51 11.89 18.25
N PRO A 594 21.16 12.73 19.09
CA PRO A 594 20.79 12.90 20.49
C PRO A 594 19.52 13.77 20.59
N PHE A 595 18.36 13.21 20.26
CA PHE A 595 17.11 13.98 20.16
C PHE A 595 16.77 14.77 21.44
N PHE A 596 16.88 14.13 22.62
CA PHE A 596 16.43 14.72 23.88
C PHE A 596 17.55 14.84 24.91
N ALA A 597 17.48 15.87 25.74
CA ALA A 597 18.42 16.08 26.84
C ALA A 597 18.20 15.06 27.97
N PRO A 598 19.23 14.73 28.78
CA PRO A 598 19.11 13.75 29.86
C PRO A 598 17.95 14.02 30.84
N TRP A 599 17.77 15.28 31.26
CA TRP A 599 16.70 15.68 32.17
C TRP A 599 15.28 15.44 31.61
N GLN A 600 15.11 15.42 30.28
CA GLN A 600 13.82 15.10 29.67
C GLN A 600 13.46 13.63 29.86
N HIS A 601 14.44 12.73 29.79
CA HIS A 601 14.22 11.30 30.01
C HIS A 601 13.90 10.95 31.47
N GLU A 602 14.25 11.84 32.41
CA GLU A 602 13.91 11.72 33.82
C GLU A 602 12.50 12.24 34.14
N ALA A 603 11.85 12.93 33.20
CA ALA A 603 10.54 13.51 33.41
C ALA A 603 9.46 12.43 33.64
N PRO A 604 8.52 12.62 34.58
CA PRO A 604 7.44 11.67 34.81
C PRO A 604 6.61 11.42 33.55
N ARG A 605 6.39 10.14 33.21
CA ARG A 605 5.61 9.70 32.04
C ARG A 605 6.19 10.17 30.69
N TRP A 606 7.51 10.33 30.59
CA TRP A 606 8.19 10.63 29.33
C TRP A 606 7.98 9.50 28.29
N PRO A 607 7.52 9.80 27.07
CA PRO A 607 7.11 8.76 26.11
C PRO A 607 8.25 8.23 25.23
N TYR A 608 9.44 8.83 25.24
CA TYR A 608 10.54 8.50 24.32
C TYR A 608 11.73 7.85 25.02
N ARG A 609 12.29 6.82 24.39
CA ARG A 609 13.51 6.15 24.86
C ARG A 609 14.75 6.82 24.28
N PRO A 610 15.88 6.87 25.02
CA PRO A 610 17.16 7.25 24.44
C PRO A 610 17.52 6.33 23.26
N PHE A 611 18.10 6.90 22.21
CA PHE A 611 18.68 6.11 21.12
C PHE A 611 20.08 5.69 21.53
N THR A 612 20.31 4.38 21.73
CA THR A 612 21.58 3.82 22.20
C THR A 612 22.12 2.80 21.21
N ASP A 613 23.42 2.49 21.29
CA ASP A 613 24.10 1.59 20.35
C ASP A 613 23.55 0.17 20.35
N ASP A 614 23.01 -0.29 21.48
CA ASP A 614 22.45 -1.63 21.71
C ASP A 614 20.95 -1.71 21.43
N LEU A 615 20.28 -0.59 21.18
CA LEU A 615 18.86 -0.56 20.89
C LEU A 615 18.58 -0.98 19.44
N ALA A 616 17.96 -2.15 19.27
CA ALA A 616 17.54 -2.63 17.96
C ALA A 616 16.37 -1.81 17.40
N VAL A 617 16.58 -1.20 16.23
CA VAL A 617 15.60 -0.39 15.50
C VAL A 617 15.52 -0.85 14.05
N GLU A 618 14.47 -0.46 13.32
CA GLU A 618 14.39 -0.70 11.88
C GLU A 618 15.15 0.40 11.11
N TRP A 619 15.84 0.00 10.05
CA TRP A 619 16.68 0.86 9.21
C TRP A 619 16.23 0.84 7.75
N VAL A 620 16.36 1.98 7.08
CA VAL A 620 16.24 2.12 5.63
C VAL A 620 17.58 2.53 5.04
N LYS A 621 17.82 2.15 3.78
CA LYS A 621 19.04 2.52 3.05
C LYS A 621 18.76 3.75 2.19
N GLY A 622 19.23 4.91 2.65
CA GLY A 622 19.22 6.18 1.91
C GLY A 622 20.56 6.46 1.24
N THR A 623 20.73 7.70 0.83
CA THR A 623 21.91 8.19 0.09
C THR A 623 22.49 9.41 0.79
N GLU A 624 23.78 9.38 1.11
CA GLU A 624 24.56 10.47 1.67
C GLU A 624 25.79 10.70 0.78
N ASP A 625 25.90 11.88 0.15
CA ASP A 625 26.95 12.20 -0.83
C ASP A 625 27.09 11.11 -1.92
N ASP A 626 25.97 10.72 -2.53
CA ASP A 626 25.86 9.68 -3.57
C ASP A 626 26.28 8.26 -3.13
N GLU A 627 26.58 8.07 -1.84
CA GLU A 627 26.93 6.76 -1.26
C GLU A 627 25.77 6.22 -0.39
N PRO A 628 25.56 4.88 -0.35
CA PRO A 628 24.53 4.30 0.50
C PRO A 628 24.79 4.55 1.99
N CYS A 629 23.74 4.93 2.73
CA CYS A 629 23.81 5.22 4.16
C CYS A 629 22.56 4.72 4.89
N TRP A 630 22.72 4.18 6.09
CA TRP A 630 21.63 3.69 6.92
C TRP A 630 20.99 4.81 7.75
N LEU A 631 19.67 4.94 7.63
CA LEU A 631 18.86 5.90 8.38
C LEU A 631 17.82 5.14 9.24
N PRO A 632 17.56 5.56 10.49
CA PRO A 632 16.47 5.00 11.26
C PRO A 632 15.14 5.17 10.53
N ALA A 633 14.41 4.07 10.32
CA ALA A 633 13.17 4.06 9.55
C ALA A 633 12.10 4.96 10.19
N SER A 634 12.06 5.03 11.53
CA SER A 634 11.15 5.91 12.27
C SER A 634 11.41 7.39 12.02
N TRP A 635 12.65 7.76 11.66
CA TRP A 635 13.04 9.14 11.36
C TRP A 635 12.79 9.52 9.89
N VAL A 636 12.67 8.53 9.01
CA VAL A 636 12.42 8.73 7.58
C VAL A 636 10.93 8.77 7.23
N HIS A 637 10.12 7.89 7.84
CA HIS A 637 8.70 7.75 7.53
C HIS A 637 7.78 8.50 8.50
N LEU A 638 6.63 8.96 8.00
CA LEU A 638 5.53 9.49 8.81
C LEU A 638 4.67 8.36 9.39
N ASN A 639 4.12 8.59 10.59
CA ASN A 639 3.26 7.66 11.32
C ASN A 639 3.79 6.21 11.38
N TYR A 640 5.13 6.07 11.46
CA TYR A 640 5.84 4.79 11.48
C TYR A 640 5.31 3.83 12.56
N HIS A 641 4.99 4.35 13.75
CA HIS A 641 4.46 3.57 14.87
C HIS A 641 2.95 3.26 14.75
N SER A 642 2.55 2.69 13.62
CA SER A 642 1.19 2.23 13.32
C SER A 642 1.15 0.70 13.11
N GLY A 643 -0.04 0.11 13.07
CA GLY A 643 -0.20 -1.34 12.88
C GLY A 643 0.51 -2.17 13.96
N GLU A 644 1.39 -3.09 13.53
CA GLU A 644 2.20 -3.95 14.40
C GLU A 644 3.30 -3.17 15.16
N ARG A 645 3.77 -2.05 14.59
CA ARG A 645 4.84 -1.20 15.15
C ARG A 645 4.37 -0.27 16.28
N ARG A 646 3.08 -0.31 16.63
CA ARG A 646 2.51 0.48 17.75
C ARG A 646 3.17 0.18 19.10
N ARG A 647 3.73 -1.03 19.27
CA ARG A 647 4.38 -1.47 20.49
C ARG A 647 5.89 -1.19 20.51
N GLU A 648 6.46 -0.70 19.42
CA GLU A 648 7.88 -0.38 19.34
C GLU A 648 8.22 0.86 20.15
N HIS A 649 9.47 0.91 20.61
CA HIS A 649 9.99 2.07 21.32
C HIS A 649 10.04 3.29 20.39
N ARG A 650 9.56 4.43 20.88
CA ARG A 650 9.63 5.71 20.18
C ARG A 650 10.91 6.42 20.59
N LEU A 651 11.69 6.90 19.63
CA LEU A 651 12.95 7.61 19.87
C LEU A 651 12.78 9.13 19.84
N HIS A 652 11.81 9.60 19.06
CA HIS A 652 11.54 11.00 18.79
C HIS A 652 10.05 11.20 18.51
N HIS A 653 9.61 12.46 18.53
CA HIS A 653 8.26 12.81 18.09
C HIS A 653 8.14 12.65 16.55
N LEU A 654 6.91 12.56 16.04
CA LEU A 654 6.68 12.54 14.59
C LEU A 654 7.33 13.79 13.96
N ASN A 655 8.19 13.58 12.97
CA ASN A 655 8.98 14.66 12.37
C ASN A 655 8.47 14.90 10.95
N TYR A 656 7.68 15.96 10.78
CA TYR A 656 7.12 16.33 9.48
C TYR A 656 8.15 16.98 8.55
N ALA A 657 9.08 17.75 9.12
CA ALA A 657 10.02 18.57 8.37
C ALA A 657 10.99 17.72 7.53
N GLY A 658 11.27 18.19 6.32
CA GLY A 658 12.22 17.58 5.41
C GLY A 658 11.62 16.54 4.48
N ILE A 659 10.31 16.31 4.48
CA ILE A 659 9.65 15.59 3.39
C ILE A 659 9.09 16.62 2.43
N ALA A 660 9.39 16.48 1.15
CA ALA A 660 8.88 17.39 0.14
C ALA A 660 8.51 16.67 -1.15
N THR A 661 7.39 17.08 -1.75
CA THR A 661 7.08 16.78 -3.15
C THR A 661 7.75 17.79 -4.08
N GLY A 662 8.44 17.32 -5.11
CA GLY A 662 9.03 18.13 -6.17
C GLY A 662 8.65 17.63 -7.57
N THR A 663 8.89 18.44 -8.59
CA THR A 663 8.68 18.05 -10.00
C THR A 663 9.71 17.05 -10.51
N ASP A 664 10.79 16.89 -9.75
CA ASP A 664 11.81 15.86 -9.87
C ASP A 664 12.48 15.68 -8.49
N GLU A 665 13.43 14.74 -8.40
CA GLU A 665 14.12 14.40 -7.15
C GLU A 665 14.98 15.56 -6.59
N ARG A 666 15.63 16.35 -7.48
CA ARG A 666 16.48 17.48 -7.05
C ARG A 666 15.63 18.63 -6.52
N ASP A 667 14.48 18.89 -7.13
CA ASP A 667 13.50 19.87 -6.63
C ASP A 667 12.92 19.44 -5.28
N ALA A 668 12.53 18.17 -5.14
CA ALA A 668 12.05 17.60 -3.88
C ALA A 668 13.10 17.73 -2.77
N PHE A 669 14.33 17.31 -3.05
CA PHE A 669 15.46 17.44 -2.13
C PHE A 669 15.72 18.90 -1.74
N ARG A 670 15.73 19.84 -2.70
CA ARG A 670 15.89 21.28 -2.44
C ARG A 670 14.83 21.82 -1.50
N ARG A 671 13.56 21.48 -1.75
CA ARG A 671 12.41 21.94 -0.95
C ARG A 671 12.49 21.40 0.48
N GLY A 672 12.77 20.11 0.63
CA GLY A 672 12.93 19.48 1.94
C GLY A 672 14.10 20.08 2.74
N LEU A 673 15.23 20.38 2.08
CA LEU A 673 16.38 20.99 2.73
C LEU A 673 16.11 22.45 3.17
N LEU A 674 15.44 23.24 2.34
CA LEU A 674 15.03 24.60 2.70
C LEU A 674 14.05 24.59 3.89
N GLU A 675 13.12 23.63 3.94
CA GLU A 675 12.22 23.51 5.08
C GLU A 675 13.00 23.21 6.37
N LEU A 676 13.95 22.26 6.35
CA LEU A 676 14.79 21.98 7.53
C LEU A 676 15.55 23.21 8.01
N LEU A 677 16.03 24.03 7.08
CA LEU A 677 16.73 25.28 7.41
C LEU A 677 15.79 26.33 8.03
N GLU A 678 14.56 26.45 7.53
CA GLU A 678 13.55 27.32 8.14
C GLU A 678 13.25 26.89 9.58
N ARG A 679 13.06 25.58 9.82
CA ARG A 679 12.79 25.06 11.16
C ARG A 679 13.96 25.33 12.11
N ASP A 680 15.19 25.11 11.67
CA ASP A 680 16.40 25.42 12.44
C ASP A 680 16.45 26.90 12.83
N ALA A 681 16.29 27.79 11.85
CA ALA A 681 16.35 29.22 12.06
C ALA A 681 15.24 29.72 12.99
N LEU A 682 14.01 29.19 12.85
CA LEU A 682 12.87 29.51 13.70
C LEU A 682 13.11 29.06 15.15
N GLU A 683 13.44 27.78 15.35
CA GLU A 683 13.62 27.18 16.67
C GLU A 683 14.75 27.90 17.43
N LEU A 684 15.89 28.13 16.78
CA LEU A 684 17.04 28.82 17.36
C LEU A 684 16.73 30.28 17.71
N TRP A 685 16.23 31.07 16.75
CA TRP A 685 15.89 32.47 16.99
C TRP A 685 14.85 32.62 18.10
N TRP A 686 13.81 31.79 18.06
CA TRP A 686 12.72 31.88 19.01
C TRP A 686 13.18 31.49 20.42
N HIS A 687 13.75 30.30 20.58
CA HIS A 687 14.02 29.73 21.90
C HIS A 687 15.26 30.31 22.59
N LEU A 688 16.25 30.77 21.83
CA LEU A 688 17.42 31.46 22.37
C LEU A 688 17.17 32.96 22.61
N GLY A 689 15.95 33.46 22.34
CA GLY A 689 15.60 34.85 22.56
C GLY A 689 16.38 35.82 21.67
N GLY A 690 16.68 35.41 20.43
CA GLY A 690 17.43 36.24 19.48
C GLY A 690 16.73 37.58 19.18
N PRO A 691 17.49 38.63 18.86
CA PRO A 691 16.97 39.95 18.50
C PRO A 691 16.13 39.86 17.23
N SER A 692 15.20 40.80 17.07
CA SER A 692 14.24 40.81 15.95
C SER A 692 14.58 41.90 14.94
N ARG A 693 14.77 41.50 13.68
CA ARG A 693 14.88 42.40 12.52
C ARG A 693 13.61 42.27 11.70
N GLY A 694 12.77 43.31 11.72
CA GLY A 694 11.55 43.37 10.94
C GLY A 694 11.83 43.63 9.48
N ILE A 695 10.98 43.13 8.59
CA ILE A 695 11.07 43.39 7.15
C ILE A 695 9.93 44.34 6.78
N ASP A 696 10.27 45.44 6.12
CA ASP A 696 9.28 46.38 5.62
C ASP A 696 8.45 45.72 4.50
N ILE A 697 7.14 45.58 4.72
CA ILE A 697 6.23 44.97 3.74
C ILE A 697 6.16 45.76 2.43
N ASP A 698 6.34 47.08 2.48
CA ASP A 698 6.32 47.93 1.29
C ASP A 698 7.58 47.75 0.43
N SER A 699 8.65 47.20 1.02
CA SER A 699 9.85 46.81 0.27
C SER A 699 9.68 45.51 -0.51
N VAL A 700 8.69 44.67 -0.16
CA VAL A 700 8.43 43.38 -0.81
C VAL A 700 7.52 43.58 -2.03
N PRO A 701 8.00 43.41 -3.28
CA PRO A 701 7.23 43.71 -4.47
C PRO A 701 5.87 42.98 -4.50
N GLY A 702 4.79 43.75 -4.56
CA GLY A 702 3.42 43.26 -4.71
C GLY A 702 2.73 42.77 -3.43
N LEU A 703 3.48 42.45 -2.36
CA LEU A 703 2.92 41.79 -1.17
C LEU A 703 1.91 42.68 -0.42
N ALA A 704 2.20 43.97 -0.25
CA ALA A 704 1.27 44.92 0.39
C ALA A 704 -0.07 45.00 -0.35
N ALA A 705 -0.06 44.89 -1.69
CA ALA A 705 -1.26 44.90 -2.50
C ALA A 705 -2.07 43.59 -2.38
N GLU A 706 -1.40 42.43 -2.25
CA GLU A 706 -2.07 41.15 -2.07
C GLU A 706 -2.84 41.06 -0.74
N VAL A 707 -2.34 41.72 0.31
CA VAL A 707 -2.98 41.75 1.63
C VAL A 707 -3.94 42.93 1.82
N ALA A 708 -3.97 43.88 0.88
CA ALA A 708 -4.85 45.04 0.95
C ALA A 708 -6.34 44.65 0.98
N GLY A 709 -7.14 45.34 1.78
CA GLY A 709 -8.57 45.02 1.96
C GLY A 709 -8.83 43.85 2.92
N SER A 710 -7.79 43.21 3.45
CA SER A 710 -7.86 42.31 4.60
C SER A 710 -8.08 43.08 5.90
N ARG A 711 -8.62 42.42 6.94
CA ARG A 711 -8.61 42.96 8.31
C ARG A 711 -7.33 42.63 9.08
N LEU A 712 -6.49 41.77 8.52
CA LEU A 712 -5.28 41.27 9.14
C LEU A 712 -4.16 42.30 9.09
N ARG A 713 -3.47 42.48 10.22
CA ARG A 713 -2.21 43.24 10.28
C ARG A 713 -1.06 42.28 10.12
N VAL A 714 -0.24 42.50 9.09
CA VAL A 714 0.88 41.62 8.73
C VAL A 714 2.18 42.19 9.28
N HIS A 715 2.97 41.35 9.93
CA HIS A 715 4.32 41.68 10.39
C HIS A 715 5.29 40.60 9.93
N LEU A 716 6.42 41.02 9.37
CA LEU A 716 7.48 40.15 8.87
C LEU A 716 8.74 40.36 9.69
N VAL A 717 9.45 39.28 9.98
CA VAL A 717 10.78 39.31 10.60
C VAL A 717 11.71 38.33 9.89
N GLU A 718 12.98 38.68 9.83
CA GLU A 718 14.05 37.75 9.44
C GLU A 718 14.20 36.67 10.51
N LEU A 719 14.37 35.42 10.06
CA LEU A 719 14.86 34.32 10.88
C LEU A 719 16.37 34.18 10.63
N PRO A 720 17.24 34.68 11.53
CA PRO A 720 18.65 34.84 11.18
C PRO A 720 19.36 33.49 11.04
N THR A 721 19.94 33.22 9.87
CA THR A 721 20.74 32.02 9.55
C THR A 721 22.09 32.42 8.96
N GLU A 722 23.14 31.63 9.21
CA GLU A 722 24.47 31.78 8.58
C GLU A 722 24.53 31.20 7.16
N HIS A 723 23.47 30.51 6.74
CA HIS A 723 23.39 29.84 5.45
C HIS A 723 22.84 30.77 4.35
N PRO A 724 23.22 30.56 3.07
CA PRO A 724 22.86 31.46 1.98
C PRO A 724 21.42 31.25 1.49
N ALA A 725 20.43 31.48 2.35
CA ALA A 725 19.01 31.47 2.01
C ALA A 725 18.24 32.46 2.89
N ALA A 726 17.22 33.09 2.34
CA ALA A 726 16.33 33.96 3.09
C ALA A 726 15.35 33.13 3.90
N CYS A 727 15.52 33.10 5.22
CA CYS A 727 14.56 32.53 6.16
C CYS A 727 13.72 33.67 6.77
N VAL A 728 12.40 33.59 6.63
CA VAL A 728 11.47 34.64 7.03
C VAL A 728 10.34 34.04 7.86
N ALA A 729 9.95 34.77 8.89
CA ALA A 729 8.79 34.49 9.70
C ALA A 729 7.78 35.64 9.54
N ALA A 730 6.49 35.30 9.46
CA ALA A 730 5.40 36.25 9.41
C ALA A 730 4.41 35.97 10.54
N VAL A 731 3.77 37.02 11.04
CA VAL A 731 2.54 36.91 11.82
C VAL A 731 1.44 37.77 11.24
N VAL A 732 0.22 37.25 11.30
CA VAL A 732 -1.00 38.01 11.03
C VAL A 732 -1.78 38.18 12.33
N VAL A 733 -2.14 39.44 12.63
CA VAL A 733 -2.91 39.80 13.81
C VAL A 733 -4.29 40.23 13.37
N ASP A 734 -5.31 39.55 13.87
CA ASP A 734 -6.70 39.88 13.62
C ASP A 734 -7.28 40.66 14.81
N PRO A 735 -7.46 41.99 14.69
CA PRO A 735 -7.96 42.81 15.79
C PRO A 735 -9.44 42.54 16.13
N VAL A 736 -10.17 41.84 15.26
CA VAL A 736 -11.59 41.54 15.47
C VAL A 736 -11.75 40.24 16.26
N THR A 737 -10.99 39.20 15.90
CA THR A 737 -11.10 37.90 16.56
C THR A 737 -10.09 37.71 17.68
N GLY A 738 -9.04 38.53 17.77
CA GLY A 738 -7.93 38.36 18.71
C GLY A 738 -6.98 37.21 18.35
N ILE A 739 -7.09 36.64 17.14
CA ILE A 739 -6.22 35.57 16.67
C ILE A 739 -4.88 36.13 16.20
N VAL A 740 -3.80 35.45 16.58
CA VAL A 740 -2.46 35.62 16.00
C VAL A 740 -2.08 34.33 15.27
N GLY A 741 -1.89 34.40 13.96
CA GLY A 741 -1.42 33.28 13.15
C GLY A 741 0.00 33.50 12.66
N GLY A 742 0.88 32.52 12.80
CA GLY A 742 2.28 32.56 12.35
C GLY A 742 2.55 31.64 11.16
N GLY A 743 3.56 31.98 10.36
CA GLY A 743 3.99 31.21 9.20
C GLY A 743 5.45 31.48 8.85
N GLY A 744 6.11 30.49 8.26
CA GLY A 744 7.55 30.51 8.00
C GLY A 744 7.87 30.18 6.55
N ALA A 745 9.02 30.62 6.06
CA ALA A 745 9.54 30.11 4.80
C ALA A 745 11.05 30.34 4.69
N ALA A 746 11.75 29.36 4.12
CA ALA A 746 13.08 29.57 3.54
C ALA A 746 13.00 29.50 2.01
N ARG A 747 13.52 30.52 1.32
CA ARG A 747 13.67 30.53 -0.14
C ARG A 747 15.01 31.17 -0.53
N PHE A 748 15.47 30.85 -1.73
CA PHE A 748 16.63 31.52 -2.31
C PHE A 748 16.31 32.94 -2.81
N ASP A 749 15.04 33.19 -3.15
CA ASP A 749 14.53 34.53 -3.39
C ASP A 749 13.82 35.07 -2.14
N PRO A 750 14.35 36.13 -1.51
CA PRO A 750 13.72 36.83 -0.40
C PRO A 750 12.24 37.19 -0.60
N VAL A 751 11.84 37.59 -1.82
CA VAL A 751 10.46 37.99 -2.11
C VAL A 751 9.51 36.80 -2.01
N GLU A 752 9.93 35.64 -2.53
CA GLU A 752 9.19 34.39 -2.39
C GLU A 752 9.12 33.93 -0.93
N ALA A 753 10.20 34.09 -0.15
CA ALA A 753 10.21 33.76 1.27
C ALA A 753 9.19 34.60 2.04
N CYS A 754 9.21 35.93 1.90
CA CYS A 754 8.24 36.82 2.54
C CYS A 754 6.80 36.46 2.14
N THR A 755 6.54 36.28 0.85
CA THR A 755 5.20 35.99 0.34
C THR A 755 4.68 34.65 0.87
N LYS A 756 5.52 33.60 0.88
CA LYS A 756 5.16 32.29 1.40
C LYS A 756 4.93 32.32 2.91
N ALA A 757 5.77 33.01 3.68
CA ALA A 757 5.59 33.16 5.12
C ALA A 757 4.25 33.82 5.47
N VAL A 758 3.84 34.87 4.73
CA VAL A 758 2.51 35.49 4.92
C VAL A 758 1.38 34.53 4.55
N LEU A 759 1.49 33.79 3.44
CA LEU A 759 0.47 32.79 3.06
C LEU A 759 0.28 31.73 4.15
N GLU A 760 1.38 31.26 4.75
CA GLU A 760 1.33 30.32 5.86
C GLU A 760 0.73 30.95 7.12
N ALA A 761 1.07 32.20 7.44
CA ALA A 761 0.49 32.90 8.58
C ALA A 761 -1.03 33.09 8.43
N VAL A 762 -1.49 33.46 7.23
CA VAL A 762 -2.93 33.52 6.91
C VAL A 762 -3.57 32.14 7.01
N HIS A 763 -2.90 31.08 6.54
CA HIS A 763 -3.41 29.72 6.67
C HIS A 763 -3.56 29.29 8.15
N THR A 764 -2.56 29.55 8.98
CA THR A 764 -2.61 29.33 10.43
C THR A 764 -3.77 30.09 11.08
N TRP A 765 -4.01 31.33 10.67
CA TRP A 765 -5.17 32.10 11.12
C TRP A 765 -6.51 31.45 10.69
N VAL A 766 -6.65 31.04 9.42
CA VAL A 766 -7.85 30.34 8.92
C VAL A 766 -8.10 29.06 9.72
N PHE A 767 -7.04 28.29 9.97
CA PHE A 767 -7.13 27.07 10.78
C PHE A 767 -7.62 27.39 12.21
N THR A 768 -7.06 28.43 12.82
CA THR A 768 -7.37 28.84 14.20
C THR A 768 -8.80 29.33 14.37
N LEU A 769 -9.47 29.84 13.33
CA LEU A 769 -10.91 30.12 13.37
C LEU A 769 -11.75 28.88 13.73
N GLY A 770 -11.26 27.67 13.43
CA GLY A 770 -11.92 26.42 13.81
C GLY A 770 -11.82 26.07 15.30
N LEU A 771 -10.97 26.78 16.05
CA LEU A 771 -10.67 26.52 17.46
C LEU A 771 -11.30 27.53 18.43
N VAL A 772 -11.87 28.64 17.93
CA VAL A 772 -12.43 29.70 18.78
C VAL A 772 -13.89 29.49 19.20
N ASP A 773 -14.53 28.45 18.69
CA ASP A 773 -15.92 28.08 18.98
C ASP A 773 -15.97 26.57 19.32
N PRO A 774 -16.70 26.13 20.37
CA PRO A 774 -16.83 24.71 20.69
C PRO A 774 -17.53 23.89 19.60
N GLY A 775 -18.36 24.54 18.77
CA GLY A 775 -18.96 24.04 17.53
C GLY A 775 -18.08 24.20 16.30
N GLY A 776 -16.86 24.72 16.44
CA GLY A 776 -15.90 24.84 15.35
C GLY A 776 -15.51 23.49 14.75
N TRP A 777 -15.14 23.50 13.47
CA TRP A 777 -14.90 22.29 12.67
C TRP A 777 -13.82 21.37 13.25
N VAL A 778 -12.84 21.90 14.01
CA VAL A 778 -11.81 21.08 14.67
C VAL A 778 -12.42 20.23 15.78
N PHE A 779 -13.22 20.83 16.67
CA PHE A 779 -13.87 20.09 17.75
C PHE A 779 -14.99 19.18 17.24
N GLU A 780 -15.67 19.54 16.15
CA GLU A 780 -16.57 18.63 15.45
C GLU A 780 -15.85 17.41 14.89
N ALA A 781 -14.67 17.59 14.28
CA ALA A 781 -13.85 16.49 13.80
C ALA A 781 -13.37 15.57 14.93
N ILE A 782 -13.05 16.11 16.12
CA ILE A 782 -12.74 15.30 17.31
C ILE A 782 -13.98 14.51 17.75
N ARG A 783 -15.15 15.14 17.88
CA ARG A 783 -16.41 14.47 18.27
C ARG A 783 -16.82 13.38 17.27
N ALA A 784 -16.54 13.58 15.99
CA ALA A 784 -16.77 12.62 14.93
C ALA A 784 -15.73 11.48 14.88
N GLY A 785 -14.70 11.50 15.75
CA GLY A 785 -13.62 10.51 15.78
C GLY A 785 -12.67 10.59 14.58
N ILE A 786 -12.67 11.71 13.84
CA ILE A 786 -11.74 11.97 12.72
C ILE A 786 -10.37 12.39 13.27
N LEU A 787 -10.36 13.25 14.30
CA LEU A 787 -9.17 13.65 15.05
C LEU A 787 -9.15 12.98 16.42
N ALA A 788 -7.97 12.66 16.94
CA ALA A 788 -7.81 11.98 18.22
C ALA A 788 -8.14 12.89 19.41
N GLU A 789 -8.84 12.34 20.40
CA GLU A 789 -9.07 13.03 21.67
C GLU A 789 -7.73 13.27 22.40
N GLY A 790 -7.51 14.49 22.89
CA GLY A 790 -6.27 14.89 23.56
C GLY A 790 -5.15 15.40 22.66
N LEU A 791 -5.37 15.52 21.34
CA LEU A 791 -4.46 16.21 20.42
C LEU A 791 -4.43 17.73 20.69
N TYR A 792 -5.59 18.31 21.01
CA TYR A 792 -5.79 19.71 21.34
C TYR A 792 -6.04 19.90 22.84
N LEU A 793 -5.79 21.11 23.34
CA LEU A 793 -6.21 21.52 24.67
C LEU A 793 -7.76 21.62 24.72
N PRO A 794 -8.38 21.32 25.87
CA PRO A 794 -9.83 21.47 26.04
C PRO A 794 -10.30 22.87 25.63
N PHE A 795 -11.46 22.96 24.98
CA PHE A 795 -12.02 24.25 24.62
C PHE A 795 -12.21 25.15 25.85
N ARG A 796 -11.83 26.43 25.74
CA ARG A 796 -12.03 27.44 26.77
C ARG A 796 -12.67 28.70 26.18
N GLU A 797 -13.79 29.11 26.77
CA GLU A 797 -14.46 30.35 26.39
C GLU A 797 -13.63 31.59 26.73
N ASP A 798 -12.90 31.56 27.86
CA ASP A 798 -12.02 32.67 28.29
C ASP A 798 -10.65 32.71 27.60
N ARG A 799 -10.35 31.71 26.76
CA ARG A 799 -9.08 31.56 26.01
C ARG A 799 -7.80 31.56 26.85
N ARG A 800 -7.90 31.32 28.16
CA ARG A 800 -6.76 31.29 29.09
C ARG A 800 -5.98 29.97 29.01
N TYR A 801 -5.43 29.67 27.84
CA TYR A 801 -4.79 28.38 27.55
C TYR A 801 -3.46 28.14 28.27
N LEU A 802 -2.78 29.17 28.79
CA LEU A 802 -1.62 28.96 29.66
C LEU A 802 -1.97 28.13 30.90
N ASP A 803 -3.19 28.27 31.41
CA ASP A 803 -3.64 27.58 32.62
C ASP A 803 -3.79 26.06 32.37
N ASP A 804 -4.00 25.65 31.11
CA ASP A 804 -4.18 24.26 30.70
C ASP A 804 -2.97 23.65 29.96
N SER A 805 -1.94 24.45 29.66
CA SER A 805 -0.74 24.02 28.95
C SER A 805 0.18 23.10 29.77
N GLY A 806 0.03 23.10 31.10
CA GLY A 806 0.84 22.33 32.04
C GLY A 806 2.25 22.90 32.26
N THR A 807 2.98 22.35 33.23
CA THR A 807 4.35 22.76 33.54
C THR A 807 5.23 22.64 32.30
N SER A 808 5.92 23.72 31.94
CA SER A 808 6.76 23.81 30.74
C SER A 808 6.08 23.32 29.46
N PHE A 809 4.76 23.56 29.33
CA PHE A 809 3.96 23.19 28.16
C PHE A 809 3.84 21.66 27.91
N GLY A 810 4.03 20.82 28.93
CA GLY A 810 3.98 19.34 28.79
C GLY A 810 2.64 18.74 28.33
N ARG A 811 1.56 19.54 28.26
CA ARG A 811 0.26 19.15 27.68
C ARG A 811 0.08 19.57 26.22
N VAL A 812 0.96 20.44 25.68
CA VAL A 812 0.95 20.87 24.28
C VAL A 812 1.75 19.86 23.46
N ARG A 813 1.07 18.78 23.05
CA ARG A 813 1.67 17.55 22.48
C ARG A 813 1.56 17.44 20.97
N ASP A 814 0.94 18.42 20.33
CA ASP A 814 0.77 18.54 18.89
C ASP A 814 0.99 19.99 18.45
N LEU A 815 1.45 20.22 17.23
CA LEU A 815 1.67 21.56 16.68
C LEU A 815 0.33 22.32 16.57
N GLY A 816 -0.77 21.62 16.28
CA GLY A 816 -2.13 22.17 16.28
C GLY A 816 -2.59 22.71 17.64
N ALA A 817 -2.05 22.22 18.75
CA ALA A 817 -2.35 22.77 20.08
C ALA A 817 -1.57 24.06 20.37
N GLN A 818 -0.48 24.35 19.64
CA GLN A 818 0.34 25.55 19.87
C GLN A 818 -0.43 26.84 19.54
N VAL A 819 -1.26 26.82 18.51
CA VAL A 819 -2.07 27.99 18.15
C VAL A 819 -3.12 28.32 19.22
N GLN A 820 -3.57 27.35 20.02
CA GLN A 820 -4.44 27.61 21.17
C GLN A 820 -3.72 28.39 22.26
N VAL A 821 -2.42 28.12 22.49
CA VAL A 821 -1.60 28.91 23.43
C VAL A 821 -1.58 30.38 23.04
N TRP A 822 -1.58 30.68 21.73
CA TRP A 822 -1.60 32.03 21.19
C TRP A 822 -2.96 32.71 21.19
N LEU A 823 -4.04 32.01 21.57
CA LEU A 823 -5.33 32.65 21.88
C LEU A 823 -5.33 33.34 23.25
N ASP A 824 -4.33 33.04 24.11
CA ASP A 824 -4.18 33.64 25.44
C ASP A 824 -3.50 35.01 25.34
N GLU A 825 -4.20 36.07 25.72
CA GLU A 825 -3.70 37.45 25.66
C GLU A 825 -2.39 37.64 26.42
N ARG A 826 -2.15 36.89 27.51
CA ARG A 826 -0.89 36.98 28.29
C ARG A 826 0.32 36.51 27.48
N VAL A 827 0.12 35.56 26.57
CA VAL A 827 1.16 35.10 25.65
C VAL A 827 1.42 36.19 24.61
N GLN A 828 0.35 36.75 24.04
CA GLN A 828 0.44 37.80 23.05
C GLN A 828 1.14 39.05 23.61
N GLU A 829 0.73 39.56 24.77
CA GLU A 829 1.31 40.74 25.42
C GLU A 829 2.83 40.62 25.60
N ARG A 830 3.31 39.44 25.96
CA ARG A 830 4.73 39.19 26.21
C ARG A 830 5.53 38.94 24.94
N LEU A 831 5.00 38.17 23.98
CA LEU A 831 5.80 37.60 22.89
C LEU A 831 5.48 38.15 21.51
N LEU A 832 4.27 38.67 21.28
CA LEU A 832 3.93 39.35 20.02
C LEU A 832 4.84 40.57 19.70
N PRO A 833 5.34 41.35 20.69
CA PRO A 833 6.27 42.44 20.43
C PRO A 833 7.53 42.05 19.64
N ARG A 834 7.96 40.78 19.70
CA ARG A 834 9.09 40.28 18.91
C ARG A 834 8.85 40.38 17.39
N PHE A 835 7.59 40.45 16.97
CA PHE A 835 7.20 40.70 15.58
C PHE A 835 6.76 42.14 15.35
N THR A 836 5.98 42.71 16.26
CA THR A 836 5.32 44.00 16.03
C THR A 836 6.17 45.22 16.40
N ARG A 837 7.23 45.02 17.18
CA ARG A 837 8.16 46.06 17.64
C ARG A 837 9.61 45.57 17.51
N PRO A 838 10.05 45.25 16.28
CA PRO A 838 11.41 44.77 16.06
C PRO A 838 12.43 45.86 16.39
N GLU A 839 13.65 45.46 16.76
CA GLU A 839 14.73 46.40 17.12
C GLU A 839 15.19 47.23 15.91
N GLN A 840 15.13 46.61 14.73
CA GLN A 840 15.46 47.22 13.44
C GLN A 840 14.41 46.82 12.42
N VAL A 841 14.14 47.70 11.45
CA VAL A 841 13.39 47.35 10.23
C VAL A 841 14.33 47.46 9.03
N ILE A 842 14.32 46.45 8.18
CA ILE A 842 15.18 46.30 7.00
C ILE A 842 14.34 46.15 5.73
N GLY A 843 14.96 46.42 4.58
CA GLY A 843 14.36 46.12 3.27
C GLY A 843 14.55 44.66 2.87
N VAL A 844 13.67 44.15 2.01
CA VAL A 844 13.76 42.77 1.47
C VAL A 844 15.09 42.50 0.75
N ASP A 845 15.71 43.54 0.17
CA ASP A 845 16.99 43.46 -0.54
C ASP A 845 18.19 43.23 0.38
N GLU A 846 18.04 43.40 1.70
CA GLU A 846 19.07 43.10 2.69
C GLU A 846 19.12 41.60 3.07
N LEU A 847 18.10 40.82 2.69
CA LEU A 847 18.05 39.39 2.96
C LEU A 847 19.00 38.61 2.04
N PRO A 848 19.62 37.53 2.54
CA PRO A 848 20.56 36.74 1.76
C PRO A 848 19.89 36.06 0.56
N ARG A 849 20.64 35.98 -0.54
CA ARG A 849 20.30 35.19 -1.73
C ARG A 849 21.29 34.04 -1.87
N GLY A 850 20.86 32.97 -2.50
CA GLY A 850 21.74 31.84 -2.78
C GLY A 850 21.12 30.84 -3.73
N ASP A 851 21.62 29.62 -3.69
CA ASP A 851 21.16 28.49 -4.48
C ASP A 851 21.43 27.19 -3.74
N LEU A 852 20.99 26.07 -4.31
CA LEU A 852 21.15 24.76 -3.68
C LEU A 852 22.62 24.39 -3.44
N ASP A 853 23.49 24.71 -4.39
CA ASP A 853 24.88 24.28 -4.37
C ASP A 853 25.68 25.07 -3.32
N SER A 854 25.42 26.38 -3.19
CA SER A 854 25.98 27.24 -2.13
C SER A 854 25.44 26.87 -0.74
N LEU A 855 24.16 26.50 -0.62
CA LEU A 855 23.57 26.01 0.62
C LEU A 855 24.22 24.70 1.07
N LEU A 856 24.30 23.70 0.20
CA LEU A 856 24.97 22.42 0.48
C LEU A 856 26.44 22.63 0.87
N SER A 857 27.14 23.51 0.16
CA SER A 857 28.53 23.85 0.46
C SER A 857 28.68 24.56 1.82
N SER A 858 27.70 25.36 2.22
CA SER A 858 27.68 26.02 3.53
C SER A 858 27.41 25.01 4.65
N LEU A 859 26.37 24.18 4.51
CA LEU A 859 26.02 23.15 5.50
C LEU A 859 27.14 22.14 5.73
N ARG A 860 27.78 21.65 4.66
CA ARG A 860 28.93 20.74 4.77
C ARG A 860 30.12 21.38 5.49
N ARG A 861 30.40 22.68 5.25
CA ARG A 861 31.46 23.41 5.96
C ARG A 861 31.16 23.57 7.46
N SER A 862 29.89 23.66 7.82
CA SER A 862 29.43 23.64 9.22
C SER A 862 29.38 22.23 9.82
N GLY A 863 29.85 21.19 9.11
CA GLY A 863 29.87 19.81 9.60
C GLY A 863 28.53 19.08 9.55
N CYS A 864 27.51 19.65 8.90
CA CYS A 864 26.21 18.99 8.74
C CYS A 864 26.35 17.82 7.77
N ARG A 865 25.89 16.65 8.20
CA ARG A 865 25.73 15.46 7.36
C ARG A 865 24.32 15.47 6.77
N ILE A 866 24.20 15.23 5.46
CA ILE A 866 22.92 15.33 4.76
C ILE A 866 22.70 14.05 3.97
N ALA A 867 21.64 13.33 4.30
CA ALA A 867 21.18 12.17 3.56
C ALA A 867 19.76 12.39 3.04
N HIS A 868 19.38 11.60 2.04
CA HIS A 868 18.00 11.57 1.58
C HIS A 868 17.53 10.15 1.28
N TYR A 869 16.21 9.99 1.21
CA TYR A 869 15.55 8.75 0.87
C TYR A 869 14.35 9.04 -0.03
N ASP A 870 14.24 8.31 -1.14
CA ASP A 870 13.08 8.41 -2.04
C ASP A 870 11.87 7.70 -1.43
N LEU A 871 10.89 8.49 -1.01
CA LEU A 871 9.60 8.02 -0.49
C LEU A 871 8.57 7.79 -1.60
N THR A 872 8.92 8.07 -2.87
CA THR A 872 7.98 8.00 -3.98
C THR A 872 7.39 6.60 -4.10
N THR A 873 6.08 6.52 -3.90
CA THR A 873 5.34 5.29 -4.05
C THR A 873 5.22 4.90 -5.52
N SER A 874 5.13 3.60 -5.80
CA SER A 874 5.19 3.06 -7.17
C SER A 874 4.04 3.52 -8.08
N ASP A 875 2.95 4.03 -7.53
CA ASP A 875 1.84 4.66 -8.23
C ASP A 875 2.15 6.12 -8.58
N VAL A 876 2.71 6.90 -7.65
CA VAL A 876 3.14 8.30 -7.88
C VAL A 876 4.30 8.40 -8.87
N ALA A 877 5.22 7.43 -8.86
CA ALA A 877 6.41 7.39 -9.71
C ALA A 877 6.13 7.42 -11.23
N HIS A 878 4.86 7.22 -11.63
CA HIS A 878 4.41 7.32 -13.03
C HIS A 878 4.18 8.75 -13.50
N THR A 879 4.16 9.69 -12.57
CA THR A 879 4.13 11.13 -12.85
C THR A 879 5.54 11.71 -12.71
N PRO A 880 5.77 12.97 -13.11
CA PRO A 880 7.02 13.65 -12.82
C PRO A 880 7.29 13.79 -11.31
N LEU A 881 6.25 13.77 -10.47
CA LEU A 881 6.39 14.05 -9.04
C LEU A 881 7.33 13.06 -8.35
N ARG A 882 8.19 13.59 -7.49
CA ARG A 882 9.04 12.81 -6.57
C ARG A 882 8.82 13.30 -5.16
N VAL A 883 8.78 12.37 -4.21
CA VAL A 883 8.68 12.67 -2.78
C VAL A 883 9.95 12.20 -2.11
N VAL A 884 10.69 13.15 -1.54
CA VAL A 884 11.99 12.86 -0.94
C VAL A 884 11.93 13.24 0.55
N ARG A 885 12.43 12.35 1.40
CA ARG A 885 12.83 12.69 2.77
C ARG A 885 14.27 13.16 2.74
N VAL A 886 14.54 14.34 3.27
CA VAL A 886 15.86 14.87 3.60
C VAL A 886 16.07 14.75 5.10
N CYS A 887 17.24 14.25 5.48
CA CYS A 887 17.67 14.08 6.85
C CYS A 887 19.01 14.80 7.02
N ALA A 888 19.09 15.73 7.97
CA ALA A 888 20.32 16.48 8.23
C ALA A 888 20.69 16.42 9.72
N THR A 889 21.97 16.16 10.02
CA THR A 889 22.51 16.46 11.35
C THR A 889 22.82 17.96 11.47
N GLY A 890 22.96 18.45 12.71
CA GLY A 890 23.35 19.84 12.95
C GLY A 890 22.26 20.88 12.73
N LEU A 891 21.03 20.45 12.40
CA LEU A 891 19.84 21.32 12.31
C LEU A 891 18.80 20.91 13.34
N VAL A 892 18.09 21.88 13.90
CA VAL A 892 17.00 21.66 14.86
C VAL A 892 15.66 21.59 14.12
N PRO A 893 14.96 20.43 14.10
CA PRO A 893 13.61 20.36 13.57
C PRO A 893 12.60 20.91 14.57
N ASN A 894 11.47 21.41 14.06
CA ASN A 894 10.38 21.85 14.93
C ASN A 894 9.67 20.66 15.59
N ALA A 895 9.17 20.88 16.79
CA ALA A 895 8.41 19.88 17.54
C ALA A 895 7.38 20.57 18.45
N PRO A 896 6.29 19.87 18.83
CA PRO A 896 5.37 20.40 19.82
C PRO A 896 6.11 20.79 21.10
N ALA A 897 5.63 21.84 21.77
CA ALA A 897 6.29 22.40 22.94
C ALA A 897 6.66 21.37 24.04
N ALA A 898 5.86 20.30 24.20
CA ALA A 898 6.14 19.21 25.14
C ALA A 898 7.38 18.36 24.79
N PHE A 899 7.82 18.35 23.53
CA PHE A 899 8.77 17.38 22.96
C PHE A 899 9.91 18.04 22.18
N ARG A 900 10.37 19.20 22.61
CA ARG A 900 11.50 19.89 21.97
C ARG A 900 12.79 19.10 22.06
N TYR A 901 13.60 19.19 21.00
CA TYR A 901 14.83 18.43 20.85
C TYR A 901 16.04 19.11 21.49
N TRP A 902 16.01 19.29 22.81
CA TRP A 902 17.08 19.99 23.56
C TRP A 902 18.40 19.22 23.62
N GLY A 903 18.42 17.94 23.22
CA GLY A 903 19.63 17.12 23.21
C GLY A 903 20.59 17.46 22.07
N LEU A 904 20.13 18.18 21.04
CA LEU A 904 20.92 18.46 19.85
C LEU A 904 22.07 19.46 20.14
N PRO A 905 23.32 19.18 19.69
CA PRO A 905 24.47 20.05 19.93
C PRO A 905 24.29 21.48 19.43
N ARG A 906 23.54 21.63 18.33
CA ARG A 906 23.27 22.88 17.61
C ARG A 906 22.82 24.03 18.52
N TRP A 907 22.03 23.76 19.57
CA TRP A 907 21.63 24.79 20.53
C TRP A 907 22.82 25.46 21.20
N ARG A 908 23.79 24.67 21.67
CA ARG A 908 24.96 25.16 22.40
C ARG A 908 25.98 25.81 21.46
N GLU A 909 26.11 25.29 20.25
CA GLU A 909 26.93 25.89 19.19
C GLU A 909 26.46 27.32 18.90
N VAL A 910 25.17 27.52 18.71
CA VAL A 910 24.60 28.85 18.39
C VAL A 910 24.64 29.79 19.60
N ILE A 911 24.44 29.30 20.83
CA ILE A 911 24.67 30.10 22.05
C ILE A 911 26.10 30.62 22.09
N GLN A 912 27.09 29.78 21.79
CA GLN A 912 28.51 30.17 21.78
C GLN A 912 28.85 31.14 20.64
N GLU A 913 28.32 30.89 19.45
CA GLU A 913 28.62 31.69 18.25
C GLU A 913 27.93 33.05 18.26
N ARG A 914 26.67 33.12 18.71
CA ARG A 914 25.84 34.34 18.64
C ARG A 914 25.71 35.06 19.98
N GLY A 915 26.07 34.42 21.09
CA GLY A 915 25.93 34.97 22.44
C GLY A 915 24.48 35.10 22.91
N TRP A 916 23.53 34.50 22.20
CA TRP A 916 22.11 34.48 22.59
C TRP A 916 21.92 33.52 23.76
N ALA A 917 21.13 33.90 24.76
CA ALA A 917 20.91 33.11 25.97
C ALA A 917 22.21 32.58 26.61
N SER A 918 23.23 33.44 26.78
CA SER A 918 24.58 33.06 27.24
C SER A 918 24.64 32.31 28.58
N ASP A 919 23.62 32.48 29.43
CA ASP A 919 23.52 31.83 30.75
C ASP A 919 22.70 30.52 30.71
N ALA A 920 22.19 30.11 29.54
CA ALA A 920 21.38 28.91 29.40
C ALA A 920 22.23 27.67 29.08
N ASP A 921 21.85 26.53 29.66
CA ASP A 921 22.36 25.21 29.28
C ASP A 921 21.18 24.28 28.95
N PRO A 922 20.85 24.09 27.66
CA PRO A 922 19.77 23.21 27.22
C PRO A 922 19.87 21.77 27.73
N LEU A 923 21.08 21.27 28.03
CA LEU A 923 21.28 19.94 28.60
C LEU A 923 21.08 19.88 30.12
N GLY A 924 21.13 21.03 30.80
CA GLY A 924 20.89 21.16 32.24
C GLY A 924 19.44 21.55 32.60
N GLY A 925 18.69 22.11 31.64
CA GLY A 925 17.28 22.43 31.81
C GLY A 925 16.82 23.61 30.95
N PRO A 926 15.53 23.99 31.04
CA PRO A 926 14.97 25.07 30.22
C PRO A 926 15.25 26.49 30.75
N ALA A 927 16.01 26.65 31.83
CA ALA A 927 16.26 27.95 32.44
C ALA A 927 17.04 28.87 31.49
N GLY A 928 16.60 30.13 31.37
CA GLY A 928 17.20 31.11 30.46
C GLY A 928 16.74 31.01 29.01
N LEU A 929 15.92 30.01 28.66
CA LEU A 929 15.33 29.85 27.34
C LEU A 929 13.89 30.39 27.30
N VAL A 930 13.44 30.83 26.13
CA VAL A 930 12.00 31.04 25.88
C VAL A 930 11.38 29.65 25.74
N ILE A 931 10.33 29.32 26.47
CA ILE A 931 9.74 27.95 26.46
C ILE A 931 8.34 27.91 25.88
N GLU A 932 7.74 29.05 25.64
CA GLU A 932 6.49 29.21 24.93
C GLU A 932 6.69 28.80 23.46
N PRO A 933 5.74 28.09 22.85
CA PRO A 933 5.83 27.79 21.42
C PRO A 933 5.70 29.07 20.58
N PRO A 934 6.36 29.14 19.40
CA PRO A 934 6.06 30.18 18.41
C PRO A 934 4.60 30.04 17.90
N PRO A 935 4.00 31.08 17.30
CA PRO A 935 2.62 31.05 16.78
C PRO A 935 2.43 30.20 15.51
N PHE A 936 3.21 29.13 15.34
CA PHE A 936 3.40 28.41 14.08
C PHE A 936 2.78 27.00 14.18
N LEU A 937 2.28 26.52 13.03
CA LEU A 937 1.79 25.16 12.82
C LEU A 937 2.82 24.26 12.15
#